data_AF-A0A945TUP3-F1
#
_entry.id   AF-A0A945TUP3-F1
#
_cell.length_a   1.000
_cell.length_b   1.000
_cell.length_c   1.000
_cell.angle_alpha   90.00
_cell.angle_beta   90.00
_cell.angle_gamma   90.00
#
_symmetry.space_group_name_H-M   'P 1'
#
loop_
_entity.id
_entity.type
_entity.pdbx_description
1 polymer ?
#
loop_
_entity_poly.entity_id
_entity_poly.type
_entity_poly.pdbx_seq_one_letter_code
_entity_poly.pdbx_strand_id
1 'polypeptide(L)'
;MMKYTTFDLWQYIQKHPDYANFSGTDSDLRDWNKENPGMSINLKKCQYYDHNRGEGGSLLELAKSLNVLPETENKIPTPKEVWDKSKQNDEAVKLYFTQGRSIPEIHYADIFRLFREEHYKGRQIIHPYFSFDSWQSELCGKSFNVPRIQRIWFDSSGQKTVKKHLGKTGQTPVCLPLPPVNKNRESKKAVILEGIENALSLRVHYSDSWLFVATCKSGLKRLPEFMKKFEEVLILADHDFDSETYPDKSNHPPRDKTGQAEAWRLSDVLRNQAYIIGKQNFSCKAVMPGQTGKDANDALRDEQLPEFINSLIDIPEQFRSDEERTGNTMESFKWKTPKKITAELLPVEELTPVLIPEPLRDWLSDIAHRMQVPLDFSATACVVMLSSIIGTRLTIRPKKNDSWYVIPNLWGALIQRPSQLKSPPVQEVFKVLDKLETESFKQNEDAEKIYQNENRKFEMKQKIYEDNLRKAIKKGDDYEIGNAENELQILESEPPDKRSARRYQTQDATPEKLQDLLSKNPQGILVFRDELNGFLMSLEKDGHETARAFYLEGWNGGGSFTLDRIGRGTVRSNLICISLFGTIQPAKIIPHIRKAKSETGNDGLFQRFQITVYPDSINWNYIDKAPNLSAQGRAFKIIRTLAEMDFRELDGVQSEGDGIPYLKFSDEAQGLFEEWIKDLETKKLNNLDESPSLLEHFGKYRSLMPSLALIFHLLEIADSKRSGNVSLQAAQQAAQWCEYLEKHARRIYGMAEDITARAAGSLSNKIKTGKLEDNFTAREVHRKGWELLTEIETVNGALKDLVEANWLREISILPTLKGGRRSMNYQINPEIKKSEIP
;
A
#
# COMPACT_ATOMS: atom_id res chain seq x y z
N MET A 1 15.52 33.80 -45.01
CA MET A 1 15.25 33.52 -46.45
C MET A 1 14.74 32.08 -46.55
N MET A 2 13.62 31.84 -47.24
CA MET A 2 13.13 30.47 -47.49
C MET A 2 14.16 29.69 -48.31
N LYS A 3 14.41 28.43 -47.92
CA LYS A 3 15.51 27.59 -48.44
C LYS A 3 15.27 27.07 -49.87
N TYR A 4 14.02 27.11 -50.37
CA TYR A 4 13.63 26.64 -51.70
C TYR A 4 12.66 27.64 -52.33
N THR A 5 12.83 27.92 -53.63
CA THR A 5 11.87 28.73 -54.39
C THR A 5 10.64 27.92 -54.76
N THR A 6 9.55 28.58 -55.15
CA THR A 6 8.33 27.88 -55.62
C THR A 6 8.61 26.95 -56.80
N PHE A 7 9.52 27.36 -57.69
CA PHE A 7 9.93 26.55 -58.83
C PHE A 7 10.73 25.33 -58.39
N ASP A 8 11.64 25.46 -57.43
CA ASP A 8 12.39 24.32 -56.86
C ASP A 8 11.42 23.31 -56.24
N LEU A 9 10.47 23.77 -55.42
CA LEU A 9 9.48 22.92 -54.79
C LEU A 9 8.63 22.16 -55.81
N TRP A 10 8.19 22.84 -56.88
CA TRP A 10 7.44 22.19 -57.95
C TRP A 10 8.27 21.13 -58.68
N GLN A 11 9.53 21.42 -59.01
CA GLN A 11 10.41 20.44 -59.64
C GLN A 11 10.65 19.20 -58.78
N TYR A 12 10.67 19.33 -57.45
CA TYR A 12 10.74 18.18 -56.56
C TYR A 12 9.42 17.41 -56.52
N ILE A 13 8.28 18.10 -56.42
CA ILE A 13 6.94 17.46 -56.38
C ILE A 13 6.64 16.73 -57.69
N GLN A 14 6.98 17.31 -58.85
CA GLN A 14 6.71 16.72 -60.16
C GLN A 14 7.48 15.42 -60.43
N LYS A 15 8.54 15.14 -59.64
CA LYS A 15 9.23 13.84 -59.68
C LYS A 15 8.42 12.72 -59.03
N HIS A 16 7.43 13.04 -58.21
CA HIS A 16 6.54 12.05 -57.62
C HIS A 16 5.56 11.54 -58.68
N PRO A 17 5.36 10.21 -58.82
CA PRO A 17 4.55 9.62 -59.89
C PRO A 17 3.14 10.22 -60.01
N ASP A 18 2.50 10.50 -58.87
CA ASP A 18 1.14 11.06 -58.83
C ASP A 18 1.02 12.48 -59.39
N TYR A 19 2.13 13.20 -59.52
CA TYR A 19 2.18 14.58 -59.99
C TYR A 19 2.93 14.73 -61.33
N ALA A 20 3.46 13.64 -61.88
CA ALA A 20 4.27 13.64 -63.10
C ALA A 20 3.50 14.13 -64.35
N ASN A 21 2.18 13.87 -64.39
CA ASN A 21 1.31 14.22 -65.52
C ASN A 21 0.63 15.60 -65.37
N PHE A 22 0.90 16.33 -64.29
CA PHE A 22 0.31 17.65 -64.08
C PHE A 22 0.85 18.67 -65.10
N SER A 23 -0.06 19.32 -65.81
CA SER A 23 0.25 20.34 -66.82
C SER A 23 -0.83 21.43 -66.84
N GLY A 24 -0.61 22.53 -67.55
CA GLY A 24 -1.53 23.68 -67.57
C GLY A 24 -0.81 25.02 -67.39
N THR A 25 -1.49 25.99 -66.78
CA THR A 25 -0.91 27.32 -66.51
C THR A 25 -0.33 27.37 -65.10
N ASP A 26 0.64 28.25 -64.84
CA ASP A 26 1.24 28.42 -63.49
C ASP A 26 0.24 28.73 -62.37
N SER A 27 -0.98 29.17 -62.70
CA SER A 27 -2.05 29.42 -61.73
C SER A 27 -2.99 28.23 -61.53
N ASP A 28 -2.96 27.23 -62.42
CA ASP A 28 -3.83 26.05 -62.37
C ASP A 28 -3.20 24.90 -63.18
N LEU A 29 -2.31 24.14 -62.52
CA LEU A 29 -1.77 22.89 -63.04
C LEU A 29 -2.61 21.72 -62.51
N ARG A 30 -2.99 20.80 -63.41
CA ARG A 30 -3.84 19.65 -63.11
C ARG A 30 -3.41 18.43 -63.92
N ASP A 31 -3.78 17.24 -63.46
CA ASP A 31 -3.61 15.99 -64.23
C ASP A 31 -4.74 15.83 -65.24
N TRP A 32 -4.58 16.40 -66.44
CA TRP A 32 -5.60 16.36 -67.50
C TRP A 32 -5.84 14.96 -68.09
N ASN A 33 -5.05 13.94 -67.71
CA ASN A 33 -5.32 12.56 -68.09
C ASN A 33 -6.48 11.93 -67.28
N LYS A 34 -6.98 12.63 -66.25
CA LYS A 34 -8.15 12.22 -65.47
C LYS A 34 -9.40 12.94 -65.98
N GLU A 35 -10.50 12.20 -66.13
CA GLU A 35 -11.78 12.70 -66.66
C GLU A 35 -12.38 13.86 -65.82
N ASN A 36 -12.05 13.92 -64.52
CA ASN A 36 -12.34 15.06 -63.63
C ASN A 36 -11.16 15.31 -62.67
N PRO A 37 -10.20 16.19 -63.02
CA PRO A 37 -9.03 16.41 -62.19
C PRO A 37 -9.37 17.28 -60.96
N GLY A 38 -9.57 16.60 -59.83
CA GLY A 38 -9.92 17.25 -58.56
C GLY A 38 -8.79 18.02 -57.90
N MET A 39 -7.52 17.73 -58.20
CA MET A 39 -6.37 18.41 -57.58
C MET A 39 -5.81 19.51 -58.49
N SER A 40 -5.56 20.69 -57.93
CA SER A 40 -4.97 21.85 -58.61
C SER A 40 -3.74 22.37 -57.89
N ILE A 41 -2.73 22.79 -58.66
CA ILE A 41 -1.50 23.41 -58.17
C ILE A 41 -1.39 24.83 -58.72
N ASN A 42 -1.15 25.80 -57.84
CA ASN A 42 -0.95 27.20 -58.19
C ASN A 42 0.46 27.64 -57.77
N LEU A 43 1.37 27.70 -58.75
CA LEU A 43 2.76 28.12 -58.58
C LEU A 43 2.88 29.61 -58.28
N LYS A 44 1.96 30.46 -58.75
CA LYS A 44 1.96 31.90 -58.42
C LYS A 44 1.70 32.15 -56.93
N LYS A 45 0.86 31.30 -56.31
CA LYS A 45 0.53 31.38 -54.88
C LYS A 45 1.34 30.42 -54.01
N CYS A 46 2.18 29.57 -54.61
CA CYS A 46 2.93 28.51 -53.93
C CYS A 46 2.02 27.56 -53.11
N GLN A 47 0.88 27.17 -53.68
CA GLN A 47 -0.17 26.41 -52.98
C GLN A 47 -0.74 25.27 -53.84
N TYR A 48 -1.34 24.28 -53.18
CA TYR A 48 -2.18 23.25 -53.80
C TYR A 48 -3.58 23.25 -53.20
N TYR A 49 -4.55 22.76 -53.96
CA TYR A 49 -5.93 22.58 -53.49
C TYR A 49 -6.59 21.37 -54.16
N ASP A 50 -7.17 20.48 -53.34
CA ASP A 50 -7.97 19.34 -53.72
C ASP A 50 -9.47 19.71 -53.65
N HIS A 51 -10.06 19.95 -54.82
CA HIS A 51 -11.46 20.30 -55.00
C HIS A 51 -12.42 19.17 -54.63
N ASN A 52 -11.98 17.90 -54.63
CA ASN A 52 -12.82 16.78 -54.22
C ASN A 52 -12.94 16.67 -52.70
N ARG A 53 -11.90 17.11 -51.97
CA ARG A 53 -11.85 17.03 -50.50
C ARG A 53 -12.06 18.37 -49.81
N GLY A 54 -11.96 19.48 -50.54
CA GLY A 54 -12.04 20.84 -49.99
C GLY A 54 -10.78 21.26 -49.21
N GLU A 55 -9.66 20.57 -49.41
CA GLU A 55 -8.43 20.74 -48.64
C GLU A 55 -7.32 21.38 -49.47
N GLY A 56 -6.51 22.26 -48.88
CA GLY A 56 -5.34 22.82 -49.54
C GLY A 56 -4.27 23.30 -48.58
N GLY A 57 -3.06 23.49 -49.10
CA GLY A 57 -1.88 23.85 -48.30
C GLY A 57 -0.75 24.43 -49.14
N SER A 58 0.41 24.67 -48.52
CA SER A 58 1.59 25.19 -49.21
C SER A 58 2.31 24.08 -50.01
N LEU A 59 3.03 24.45 -51.06
CA LEU A 59 3.85 23.49 -51.80
C LEU A 59 5.02 22.94 -50.97
N LEU A 60 5.49 23.66 -49.94
CA LEU A 60 6.52 23.12 -49.04
C LEU A 60 5.97 21.98 -48.18
N GLU A 61 4.73 22.09 -47.71
CA GLU A 61 4.06 21.03 -46.97
C GLU A 61 3.82 19.82 -47.87
N LEU A 62 3.40 20.05 -49.12
CA LEU A 62 3.22 18.98 -50.10
C LEU A 62 4.56 18.29 -50.44
N ALA A 63 5.63 19.05 -50.67
CA ALA A 63 6.96 18.47 -50.95
C ALA A 63 7.52 17.67 -49.76
N LYS A 64 7.20 18.07 -48.52
CA LYS A 64 7.58 17.31 -47.32
C LYS A 64 6.74 16.06 -47.14
N SER A 65 5.42 16.12 -47.36
CA SER A 65 4.56 14.94 -47.23
C SER A 65 4.90 13.87 -48.28
N LEU A 66 5.33 14.29 -49.48
CA LEU A 66 5.80 13.41 -50.54
C LEU A 66 7.27 12.98 -50.37
N ASN A 67 7.99 13.52 -49.39
CA ASN A 67 9.39 13.24 -49.08
C ASN A 67 10.37 13.43 -50.26
N VAL A 68 10.24 14.54 -51.00
CA VAL A 68 10.99 14.79 -52.25
C VAL A 68 12.12 15.82 -52.15
N LEU A 69 12.42 16.37 -50.95
CA LEU A 69 13.44 17.42 -50.76
C LEU A 69 14.86 16.85 -50.50
N PRO A 70 15.94 17.43 -51.06
CA PRO A 70 17.31 16.96 -50.85
C PRO A 70 17.93 17.39 -49.51
N GLU A 71 18.73 16.50 -48.90
CA GLU A 71 19.46 16.75 -47.65
C GLU A 71 20.80 17.46 -47.88
N THR A 72 21.02 18.63 -47.26
CA THR A 72 22.36 19.25 -47.14
C THR A 72 22.52 19.92 -45.77
N GLU A 73 23.51 19.45 -44.99
CA GLU A 73 23.95 20.02 -43.71
C GLU A 73 25.24 20.84 -43.88
N ASN A 74 25.19 22.13 -43.55
CA ASN A 74 26.38 22.94 -43.27
C ASN A 74 26.83 22.69 -41.81
N LYS A 75 27.92 21.95 -41.58
CA LYS A 75 28.45 21.71 -40.22
C LYS A 75 29.20 22.95 -39.69
N ILE A 76 28.71 23.50 -38.58
CA ILE A 76 29.40 24.51 -37.76
C ILE A 76 30.62 23.83 -37.07
N PRO A 77 31.83 24.41 -37.09
CA PRO A 77 33.00 23.81 -36.45
C PRO A 77 32.80 23.69 -34.93
N THR A 78 33.23 22.56 -34.38
CA THR A 78 33.17 22.25 -32.95
C THR A 78 34.17 23.11 -32.17
N PRO A 79 33.96 23.33 -30.85
CA PRO A 79 34.92 24.11 -30.06
C PRO A 79 36.32 23.47 -30.05
N LYS A 80 36.43 22.13 -29.97
CA LYS A 80 37.73 21.45 -30.03
C LYS A 80 38.49 21.74 -31.33
N GLU A 81 37.83 21.73 -32.48
CA GLU A 81 38.46 22.05 -33.76
C GLU A 81 38.95 23.51 -33.82
N VAL A 82 38.21 24.45 -33.25
CA VAL A 82 38.64 25.86 -33.17
C VAL A 82 39.83 26.00 -32.22
N TRP A 83 39.79 25.34 -31.06
CA TRP A 83 40.90 25.32 -30.11
C TRP A 83 42.18 24.82 -30.76
N ASP A 84 42.12 23.67 -31.44
CA ASP A 84 43.29 23.03 -32.03
C ASP A 84 43.91 23.84 -33.17
N LYS A 85 43.08 24.55 -33.95
CA LYS A 85 43.55 25.40 -35.06
C LYS A 85 44.13 26.74 -34.60
N SER A 86 43.63 27.26 -33.48
CA SER A 86 44.12 28.52 -32.90
C SER A 86 45.53 28.37 -32.31
N LYS A 87 46.28 29.47 -32.27
CA LYS A 87 47.69 29.47 -31.82
C LYS A 87 47.84 30.20 -30.50
N GLN A 88 48.75 29.74 -29.65
CA GLN A 88 49.14 30.52 -28.47
C GLN A 88 49.87 31.79 -28.94
N ASN A 89 49.45 32.95 -28.44
CA ASN A 89 50.08 34.24 -28.70
C ASN A 89 50.00 35.11 -27.44
N ASP A 90 51.08 35.13 -26.68
CA ASP A 90 51.14 35.82 -25.39
C ASP A 90 50.99 37.34 -25.55
N GLU A 91 51.48 37.91 -26.65
CA GLU A 91 51.34 39.35 -26.95
C GLU A 91 49.88 39.75 -27.19
N ALA A 92 49.08 38.88 -27.82
CA ALA A 92 47.64 39.12 -27.99
C ALA A 92 46.90 39.11 -26.63
N VAL A 93 47.33 38.22 -25.72
CA VAL A 93 46.80 38.12 -24.36
C VAL A 93 47.18 39.35 -23.54
N LYS A 94 48.43 39.81 -23.63
CA LYS A 94 48.92 41.05 -22.98
C LYS A 94 48.22 42.30 -23.49
N LEU A 95 48.05 42.40 -24.81
CA LEU A 95 47.32 43.50 -25.44
C LEU A 95 45.89 43.59 -24.88
N TYR A 96 45.19 42.47 -24.75
CA TYR A 96 43.84 42.47 -24.21
C TYR A 96 43.79 42.73 -22.69
N PHE A 97 44.50 41.93 -21.89
CA PHE A 97 44.36 42.01 -20.43
C PHE A 97 45.11 43.19 -19.82
N THR A 98 46.36 43.44 -20.22
CA THR A 98 47.16 44.54 -19.65
C THR A 98 46.85 45.87 -20.29
N GLN A 99 46.79 45.98 -21.62
CA GLN A 99 46.48 47.29 -22.24
C GLN A 99 44.98 47.58 -22.21
N GLY A 100 44.15 46.62 -22.62
CA GLY A 100 42.69 46.82 -22.72
C GLY A 100 41.93 46.80 -21.39
N ARG A 101 42.38 46.02 -20.41
CA ARG A 101 41.68 45.81 -19.11
C ARG A 101 42.48 46.21 -17.87
N SER A 102 43.69 46.76 -18.06
CA SER A 102 44.62 47.15 -16.99
C SER A 102 44.91 46.07 -15.94
N ILE A 103 44.81 44.79 -16.31
CA ILE A 103 45.18 43.68 -15.43
C ILE A 103 46.70 43.49 -15.53
N PRO A 104 47.46 43.59 -14.43
CA PRO A 104 48.91 43.43 -14.47
C PRO A 104 49.31 42.02 -14.92
N GLU A 105 50.40 41.92 -15.70
CA GLU A 105 50.87 40.66 -16.28
C GLU A 105 51.11 39.56 -15.22
N ILE A 106 51.53 39.93 -14.01
CA ILE A 106 51.74 38.99 -12.89
C ILE A 106 50.48 38.21 -12.50
N HIS A 107 49.28 38.68 -12.85
CA HIS A 107 48.02 37.99 -12.56
C HIS A 107 47.76 36.78 -13.46
N TYR A 108 48.42 36.69 -14.64
CA TYR A 108 48.12 35.66 -15.64
C TYR A 108 49.34 35.13 -16.42
N ALA A 109 50.55 35.62 -16.17
CA ALA A 109 51.76 35.19 -16.87
C ALA A 109 52.03 33.67 -16.77
N ASP A 110 51.66 33.03 -15.66
CA ASP A 110 51.86 31.60 -15.43
C ASP A 110 50.80 30.70 -16.11
N ILE A 111 49.79 31.30 -16.74
CA ILE A 111 48.66 30.61 -17.37
C ILE A 111 48.46 30.96 -18.85
N PHE A 112 49.45 31.54 -19.53
CA PHE A 112 49.38 31.86 -20.97
C PHE A 112 48.90 30.70 -21.84
N ARG A 113 49.32 29.48 -21.50
CA ARG A 113 48.90 28.23 -22.15
C ARG A 113 47.38 27.98 -22.19
N LEU A 114 46.59 28.66 -21.35
CA LEU A 114 45.12 28.57 -21.32
C LEU A 114 44.44 29.53 -22.31
N PHE A 115 45.21 30.36 -23.01
CA PHE A 115 44.71 31.33 -23.98
C PHE A 115 45.31 31.11 -25.36
N ARG A 116 44.51 31.34 -26.38
CA ARG A 116 44.93 31.29 -27.79
C ARG A 116 44.35 32.47 -28.55
N GLU A 117 45.00 32.85 -29.63
CA GLU A 117 44.52 33.85 -30.57
C GLU A 117 43.88 33.19 -31.79
N GLU A 118 42.77 33.75 -32.24
CA GLU A 118 42.00 33.33 -33.41
C GLU A 118 41.55 34.58 -34.19
N HIS A 119 41.29 34.46 -35.50
CA HIS A 119 41.00 35.60 -36.37
C HIS A 119 39.64 35.51 -37.09
N TYR A 120 38.81 34.51 -36.75
CA TYR A 120 37.46 34.39 -37.30
C TYR A 120 36.57 35.62 -37.01
N LYS A 121 36.22 36.36 -38.08
CA LYS A 121 35.45 37.62 -38.04
C LYS A 121 36.09 38.71 -37.18
N GLY A 122 37.42 38.79 -37.22
CA GLY A 122 38.20 39.76 -36.46
C GLY A 122 39.09 39.11 -35.41
N ARG A 123 40.01 39.90 -34.85
CA ARG A 123 40.96 39.46 -33.84
C ARG A 123 40.24 39.13 -32.53
N GLN A 124 40.55 37.97 -31.95
CA GLN A 124 39.95 37.52 -30.70
C GLN A 124 40.92 36.67 -29.89
N ILE A 125 40.79 36.75 -28.56
CA ILE A 125 41.37 35.76 -27.65
C ILE A 125 40.30 34.73 -27.32
N ILE A 126 40.74 33.48 -27.19
CA ILE A 126 39.89 32.37 -26.83
C ILE A 126 40.47 31.60 -25.64
N HIS A 127 39.58 31.10 -24.78
CA HIS A 127 39.95 30.21 -23.68
C HIS A 127 38.90 29.08 -23.52
N PRO A 128 39.31 27.89 -23.08
CA PRO A 128 38.42 26.74 -22.98
C PRO A 128 37.66 26.75 -21.66
N TYR A 129 36.55 26.02 -21.64
CA TYR A 129 35.88 25.56 -20.44
C TYR A 129 35.96 24.04 -20.42
N PHE A 130 36.34 23.48 -19.28
CA PHE A 130 36.58 22.05 -19.10
C PHE A 130 35.38 21.39 -18.41
N SER A 131 35.01 20.19 -18.84
CA SER A 131 34.24 19.28 -17.98
C SER A 131 35.14 18.76 -16.85
N PHE A 132 34.55 18.13 -15.82
CA PHE A 132 35.33 17.58 -14.71
C PHE A 132 36.40 16.59 -15.21
N ASP A 133 36.01 15.66 -16.10
CA ASP A 133 36.95 14.68 -16.69
C ASP A 133 38.02 15.34 -17.58
N SER A 134 37.63 16.36 -18.35
CA SER A 134 38.58 17.08 -19.23
C SER A 134 39.58 17.89 -18.40
N TRP A 135 39.15 18.43 -17.27
CA TRP A 135 40.03 19.11 -16.32
C TRP A 135 41.01 18.14 -15.66
N GLN A 136 40.55 16.97 -15.19
CA GLN A 136 41.46 15.95 -14.65
C GLN A 136 42.49 15.51 -15.71
N SER A 137 42.08 15.41 -16.98
CA SER A 137 42.98 15.08 -18.10
C SER A 137 44.00 16.18 -18.37
N GLU A 138 43.58 17.45 -18.33
CA GLU A 138 44.46 18.62 -18.48
C GLU A 138 45.51 18.69 -17.36
N LEU A 139 45.11 18.44 -16.09
CA LEU A 139 46.03 18.40 -14.96
C LEU A 139 47.11 17.31 -15.11
N CYS A 140 46.77 16.21 -15.80
CA CYS A 140 47.68 15.09 -16.05
C CYS A 140 48.47 15.22 -17.37
N GLY A 141 48.34 16.34 -18.10
CA GLY A 141 49.02 16.54 -19.39
C GLY A 141 48.53 15.63 -20.52
N LYS A 142 47.35 15.00 -20.37
CA LYS A 142 46.75 14.12 -21.39
C LYS A 142 45.91 14.93 -22.39
N SER A 143 45.63 14.36 -23.56
CA SER A 143 44.70 14.99 -24.51
C SER A 143 43.33 15.15 -23.84
N PHE A 144 42.76 16.35 -23.88
CA PHE A 144 41.49 16.67 -23.25
C PHE A 144 40.48 17.15 -24.29
N ASN A 145 39.19 16.96 -24.00
CA ASN A 145 38.12 17.54 -24.80
C ASN A 145 37.90 19.02 -24.44
N VAL A 146 37.42 19.81 -25.39
CA VAL A 146 37.03 21.21 -25.17
C VAL A 146 35.53 21.34 -25.47
N PRO A 147 34.66 21.14 -24.47
CA PRO A 147 33.21 21.18 -24.67
C PRO A 147 32.68 22.58 -25.00
N ARG A 148 33.38 23.63 -24.56
CA ARG A 148 32.98 25.03 -24.80
C ARG A 148 34.19 25.96 -24.80
N ILE A 149 34.11 27.02 -25.58
CA ILE A 149 35.11 28.08 -25.64
C ILE A 149 34.44 29.44 -25.42
N GLN A 150 35.10 30.32 -24.68
CA GLN A 150 34.79 31.75 -24.71
C GLN A 150 35.62 32.41 -25.80
N ARG A 151 34.96 33.19 -26.64
CA ARG A 151 35.57 34.07 -27.62
C ARG A 151 35.38 35.51 -27.20
N ILE A 152 36.45 36.28 -27.25
CA ILE A 152 36.47 37.69 -26.89
C ILE A 152 37.15 38.45 -28.02
N TRP A 153 36.39 39.26 -28.75
CA TRP A 153 36.90 40.14 -29.78
C TRP A 153 37.35 41.45 -29.17
N PHE A 154 38.43 41.99 -29.70
CA PHE A 154 39.01 43.26 -29.28
C PHE A 154 39.65 43.98 -30.47
N ASP A 155 39.76 45.30 -30.38
CA ASP A 155 40.35 46.12 -31.42
C ASP A 155 41.89 46.21 -31.30
N SER A 156 42.52 47.03 -32.15
CA SER A 156 43.98 47.21 -32.14
C SER A 156 44.54 47.82 -30.85
N SER A 157 43.70 48.45 -30.02
CA SER A 157 44.08 49.02 -28.71
C SER A 157 43.90 48.04 -27.55
N GLY A 158 43.37 46.84 -27.81
CA GLY A 158 43.03 45.87 -26.78
C GLY A 158 41.61 46.04 -26.20
N GLN A 159 40.84 47.05 -26.65
CA GLN A 159 39.52 47.30 -26.10
C GLN A 159 38.51 46.23 -26.53
N LYS A 160 37.80 45.64 -25.55
CA LYS A 160 36.79 44.60 -25.78
C LYS A 160 35.64 45.14 -26.63
N THR A 161 35.35 44.49 -27.76
CA THR A 161 34.20 44.83 -28.61
C THR A 161 33.02 43.91 -28.35
N VAL A 162 33.25 42.60 -28.40
CA VAL A 162 32.20 41.58 -28.29
C VAL A 162 32.70 40.37 -27.52
N LYS A 163 31.82 39.73 -26.75
CA LYS A 163 32.09 38.47 -26.04
C LYS A 163 31.00 37.45 -26.36
N LYS A 164 31.36 36.29 -26.91
CA LYS A 164 30.40 35.20 -27.25
C LYS A 164 30.99 33.83 -26.95
N HIS A 165 30.14 32.89 -26.58
CA HIS A 165 30.56 31.49 -26.45
C HIS A 165 30.44 30.74 -27.79
N LEU A 166 31.20 29.65 -27.91
CA LEU A 166 31.05 28.62 -28.93
C LEU A 166 30.95 27.25 -28.26
N GLY A 167 29.98 26.44 -28.68
CA GLY A 167 29.68 25.13 -28.10
C GLY A 167 28.42 25.13 -27.23
N LYS A 168 27.78 23.98 -27.13
CA LYS A 168 26.64 23.73 -26.22
C LYS A 168 27.16 22.89 -25.05
N THR A 169 26.79 23.26 -23.83
CA THR A 169 27.19 22.52 -22.62
C THR A 169 26.30 21.32 -22.31
N GLY A 170 25.13 21.21 -22.97
CA GLY A 170 24.18 20.13 -22.68
C GLY A 170 23.87 20.04 -21.18
N GLN A 171 23.95 18.83 -20.62
CA GLN A 171 23.85 18.57 -19.18
C GLN A 171 25.21 18.53 -18.46
N THR A 172 26.33 18.46 -19.20
CA THR A 172 27.68 18.34 -18.61
C THR A 172 28.11 19.68 -17.99
N PRO A 173 28.45 19.71 -16.68
CA PRO A 173 29.06 20.87 -16.06
C PRO A 173 30.37 21.27 -16.73
N VAL A 174 30.59 22.57 -16.93
CA VAL A 174 31.88 23.08 -17.39
C VAL A 174 32.26 24.38 -16.69
N CYS A 175 33.55 24.55 -16.38
CA CYS A 175 34.13 25.77 -15.83
C CYS A 175 35.55 25.97 -16.37
N LEU A 176 36.16 27.12 -16.13
CA LEU A 176 37.60 27.32 -16.32
C LEU A 176 38.29 27.35 -14.94
N PRO A 177 38.97 26.27 -14.52
CA PRO A 177 39.81 26.27 -13.33
C PRO A 177 41.12 27.02 -13.63
N LEU A 178 41.50 27.92 -12.74
CA LEU A 178 42.74 28.65 -12.72
C LEU A 178 43.53 28.25 -11.48
N PRO A 179 44.80 27.89 -11.61
CA PRO A 179 45.58 27.46 -10.46
C PRO A 179 46.02 28.61 -9.54
N PRO A 180 46.41 28.31 -8.30
CA PRO A 180 46.96 29.30 -7.37
C PRO A 180 48.26 29.94 -7.90
N VAL A 181 48.41 31.26 -7.68
CA VAL A 181 49.60 32.04 -8.10
C VAL A 181 50.85 31.58 -7.36
N ASN A 182 50.70 31.24 -6.08
CA ASN A 182 51.81 30.73 -5.25
C ASN A 182 52.25 29.30 -5.62
N LYS A 183 51.67 28.71 -6.67
CA LYS A 183 51.95 27.37 -7.20
C LYS A 183 51.55 26.21 -6.27
N ASN A 184 50.82 26.44 -5.18
CA ASN A 184 50.31 25.37 -4.30
C ASN A 184 49.13 24.61 -4.95
N ARG A 185 49.43 23.62 -5.80
CA ARG A 185 48.41 22.84 -6.52
C ARG A 185 47.53 21.98 -5.60
N GLU A 186 47.98 21.68 -4.39
CA GLU A 186 47.25 20.87 -3.39
C GLU A 186 46.29 21.69 -2.51
N SER A 187 46.22 23.01 -2.73
CA SER A 187 45.34 23.89 -1.97
C SER A 187 43.89 23.38 -1.94
N LYS A 188 43.32 23.34 -0.73
CA LYS A 188 41.92 23.01 -0.48
C LYS A 188 41.01 24.24 -0.53
N LYS A 189 41.53 25.40 -0.93
CA LYS A 189 40.78 26.64 -1.07
C LYS A 189 40.35 26.89 -2.51
N ALA A 190 39.11 27.30 -2.70
CA ALA A 190 38.55 27.65 -4.00
C ALA A 190 37.78 28.98 -3.96
N VAL A 191 37.89 29.77 -5.02
CA VAL A 191 37.07 30.97 -5.25
C VAL A 191 36.31 30.80 -6.56
N ILE A 192 34.98 30.83 -6.51
CA ILE A 192 34.09 30.71 -7.65
C ILE A 192 33.63 32.11 -8.06
N LEU A 193 33.81 32.44 -9.35
CA LEU A 193 33.52 33.76 -9.91
C LEU A 193 32.83 33.65 -11.27
N GLU A 194 32.11 34.69 -11.66
CA GLU A 194 31.68 34.90 -13.03
C GLU A 194 32.67 35.81 -13.78
N GLY A 195 33.00 35.42 -15.01
CA GLY A 195 33.87 36.23 -15.88
C GLY A 195 35.37 36.11 -15.59
N ILE A 196 36.14 35.95 -16.69
CA ILE A 196 37.59 35.81 -16.61
C ILE A 196 38.29 37.09 -16.15
N GLU A 197 37.74 38.26 -16.47
CA GLU A 197 38.33 39.57 -16.12
C GLU A 197 38.34 39.79 -14.60
N ASN A 198 37.20 39.50 -13.93
CA ASN A 198 37.09 39.55 -12.47
C ASN A 198 38.00 38.52 -11.79
N ALA A 199 38.01 37.29 -12.33
CA ALA A 199 38.85 36.24 -11.78
C ALA A 199 40.34 36.59 -11.83
N LEU A 200 40.84 37.09 -12.97
CA LEU A 200 42.24 37.50 -13.06
C LEU A 200 42.53 38.71 -12.17
N SER A 201 41.60 39.65 -12.04
CA SER A 201 41.78 40.83 -11.17
C SER A 201 41.98 40.44 -9.69
N LEU A 202 41.27 39.41 -9.21
CA LEU A 202 41.34 38.93 -7.83
C LEU A 202 42.39 37.84 -7.58
N ARG A 203 42.97 37.27 -8.64
CA ARG A 203 43.81 36.06 -8.56
C ARG A 203 45.05 36.23 -7.68
N VAL A 204 45.66 37.42 -7.66
CA VAL A 204 46.82 37.72 -6.80
C VAL A 204 46.42 37.89 -5.34
N HIS A 205 45.24 38.44 -5.06
CA HIS A 205 44.73 38.56 -3.70
C HIS A 205 44.48 37.17 -3.08
N TYR A 206 43.81 36.29 -3.82
CA TYR A 206 43.60 34.89 -3.44
C TYR A 206 44.72 33.98 -3.95
N SER A 207 45.98 34.38 -3.70
CA SER A 207 47.18 33.75 -4.27
C SER A 207 47.34 32.26 -3.94
N ASP A 208 46.72 31.77 -2.86
CA ASP A 208 46.75 30.39 -2.39
C ASP A 208 45.52 29.56 -2.81
N SER A 209 44.59 30.13 -3.57
CA SER A 209 43.29 29.51 -3.87
C SER A 209 43.16 29.18 -5.35
N TRP A 210 42.44 28.09 -5.65
CA TRP A 210 42.03 27.78 -7.03
C TRP A 210 40.86 28.68 -7.43
N LEU A 211 40.95 29.36 -8.57
CA LEU A 211 39.85 30.18 -9.08
C LEU A 211 39.03 29.39 -10.10
N PHE A 212 37.71 29.35 -9.96
CA PHE A 212 36.80 28.64 -10.86
C PHE A 212 35.88 29.64 -11.55
N VAL A 213 36.09 29.82 -12.85
CA VAL A 213 35.29 30.75 -13.66
C VAL A 213 34.08 30.01 -14.24
N ALA A 214 32.88 30.41 -13.85
CA ALA A 214 31.63 29.89 -14.39
C ALA A 214 31.31 30.47 -15.77
N THR A 215 30.53 29.74 -16.60
CA THR A 215 30.17 30.22 -17.94
C THR A 215 29.18 31.39 -17.93
N CYS A 216 28.35 31.46 -16.89
CA CYS A 216 27.27 32.42 -16.65
C CYS A 216 26.60 32.09 -15.32
N LYS A 217 25.64 32.92 -14.89
CA LYS A 217 24.76 32.72 -13.72
C LYS A 217 24.22 31.29 -13.59
N SER A 218 23.66 30.73 -14.66
CA SER A 218 23.15 29.34 -14.67
C SER A 218 24.24 28.27 -14.66
N GLY A 219 25.48 28.63 -14.98
CA GLY A 219 26.66 27.77 -14.89
C GLY A 219 27.10 27.51 -13.45
N LEU A 220 26.79 28.41 -12.51
CA LEU A 220 27.07 28.23 -11.07
C LEU A 220 26.42 26.94 -10.53
N LYS A 221 25.16 26.67 -10.90
CA LYS A 221 24.40 25.45 -10.51
C LYS A 221 25.12 24.13 -10.77
N ARG A 222 26.14 24.14 -11.64
CA ARG A 222 26.78 22.94 -12.17
C ARG A 222 28.15 22.67 -11.56
N LEU A 223 28.67 23.55 -10.70
CA LEU A 223 29.99 23.40 -10.09
C LEU A 223 30.15 22.41 -8.91
N PRO A 224 29.10 21.79 -8.29
CA PRO A 224 29.30 20.88 -7.15
C PRO A 224 30.30 19.74 -7.36
N GLU A 225 30.39 19.21 -8.58
CA GLU A 225 31.31 18.12 -8.88
C GLU A 225 32.79 18.54 -8.78
N PHE A 226 33.11 19.76 -9.19
CA PHE A 226 34.47 20.32 -9.10
C PHE A 226 34.88 20.61 -7.65
N MET A 227 33.90 20.82 -6.75
CA MET A 227 34.14 21.24 -5.37
C MET A 227 34.38 20.06 -4.40
N LYS A 228 34.23 18.81 -4.86
CA LYS A 228 34.38 17.60 -4.01
C LYS A 228 35.73 17.53 -3.28
N LYS A 229 36.80 18.12 -3.81
CA LYS A 229 38.15 18.07 -3.20
C LYS A 229 38.51 19.30 -2.35
N PHE A 230 37.67 20.35 -2.31
CA PHE A 230 37.94 21.60 -1.62
C PHE A 230 37.25 21.67 -0.26
N GLU A 231 37.86 22.35 0.70
CA GLU A 231 37.39 22.49 2.08
C GLU A 231 36.92 23.91 2.39
N GLU A 232 37.50 24.92 1.73
CA GLU A 232 37.11 26.32 1.88
C GLU A 232 36.72 26.87 0.51
N VAL A 233 35.47 27.31 0.36
CA VAL A 233 34.91 27.79 -0.92
C VAL A 233 34.26 29.16 -0.76
N LEU A 234 34.82 30.16 -1.41
CA LEU A 234 34.21 31.49 -1.54
C LEU A 234 33.51 31.60 -2.89
N ILE A 235 32.26 32.05 -2.93
CA ILE A 235 31.51 32.33 -4.15
C ILE A 235 31.29 33.84 -4.22
N LEU A 236 31.84 34.50 -5.24
CA LEU A 236 31.67 35.93 -5.46
C LEU A 236 30.72 36.14 -6.64
N ALA A 237 29.53 36.66 -6.32
CA ALA A 237 28.50 36.98 -7.30
C ALA A 237 28.67 38.41 -7.83
N ASP A 238 28.31 38.63 -9.10
CA ASP A 238 28.17 39.98 -9.64
C ASP A 238 26.95 40.67 -8.99
N HIS A 239 27.07 41.97 -8.69
CA HIS A 239 25.94 42.77 -8.20
C HIS A 239 25.09 43.27 -9.37
N ASP A 240 24.29 42.37 -9.94
CA ASP A 240 23.40 42.64 -11.06
C ASP A 240 22.09 43.36 -10.66
N PHE A 241 21.57 44.17 -11.59
CA PHE A 241 20.38 45.02 -11.47
C PHE A 241 19.08 44.26 -11.10
N ASP A 242 18.40 44.65 -10.02
CA ASP A 242 17.02 44.26 -9.70
C ASP A 242 15.99 45.35 -10.10
N SER A 243 14.70 45.02 -10.07
CA SER A 243 13.60 45.91 -10.50
C SER A 243 13.34 47.11 -9.59
N GLU A 244 13.84 47.10 -8.35
CA GLU A 244 13.64 48.21 -7.40
C GLU A 244 14.79 49.22 -7.46
N THR A 245 15.99 48.79 -7.86
CA THR A 245 17.17 49.65 -7.85
C THR A 245 17.30 50.50 -9.13
N TYR A 246 16.71 50.06 -10.26
CA TYR A 246 16.76 50.78 -11.55
C TYR A 246 15.49 50.58 -12.39
N PRO A 247 14.39 51.33 -12.16
CA PRO A 247 13.11 51.14 -12.85
C PRO A 247 13.13 51.43 -14.37
N ASP A 248 14.20 52.05 -14.89
CA ASP A 248 14.28 52.54 -16.27
C ASP A 248 14.79 51.51 -17.31
N LYS A 249 15.09 50.26 -16.92
CA LYS A 249 15.54 49.20 -17.86
C LYS A 249 14.48 48.11 -18.04
N SER A 250 14.12 47.81 -19.28
CA SER A 250 12.92 47.03 -19.65
C SER A 250 12.90 45.52 -19.32
N ASN A 251 13.93 44.95 -18.68
CA ASN A 251 14.01 43.52 -18.40
C ASN A 251 14.69 43.26 -17.03
N HIS A 252 13.88 42.97 -16.00
CA HIS A 252 14.37 42.56 -14.69
C HIS A 252 14.06 41.09 -14.43
N PRO A 253 15.05 40.24 -14.13
CA PRO A 253 14.77 38.94 -13.54
C PRO A 253 14.21 39.14 -12.11
N PRO A 254 13.23 38.32 -11.68
CA PRO A 254 12.80 38.25 -10.29
C PRO A 254 13.98 38.12 -9.31
N ARG A 255 13.85 38.64 -8.08
CA ARG A 255 14.91 38.63 -7.04
C ARG A 255 15.49 37.24 -6.76
N ASP A 256 14.66 36.21 -6.89
CA ASP A 256 15.02 34.80 -6.75
C ASP A 256 15.72 34.22 -7.99
N LYS A 257 15.90 34.97 -9.08
CA LYS A 257 16.51 34.51 -10.33
C LYS A 257 17.74 35.33 -10.74
N THR A 258 18.29 36.12 -9.82
CA THR A 258 19.51 36.90 -10.02
C THR A 258 20.79 36.06 -9.84
N GLY A 259 21.94 36.60 -10.26
CA GLY A 259 23.24 35.94 -10.03
C GLY A 259 23.56 35.78 -8.54
N GLN A 260 23.14 36.74 -7.71
CA GLN A 260 23.30 36.68 -6.26
C GLN A 260 22.49 35.52 -5.64
N ALA A 261 21.24 35.34 -6.07
CA ALA A 261 20.40 34.22 -5.63
C ALA A 261 21.02 32.86 -6.02
N GLU A 262 21.58 32.76 -7.23
CA GLU A 262 22.24 31.53 -7.68
C GLU A 262 23.54 31.22 -6.94
N ALA A 263 24.33 32.23 -6.61
CA ALA A 263 25.51 32.07 -5.76
C ALA A 263 25.16 31.59 -4.35
N TRP A 264 24.09 32.16 -3.76
CA TRP A 264 23.61 31.72 -2.45
C TRP A 264 23.11 30.27 -2.49
N ARG A 265 22.29 29.89 -3.49
CA ARG A 265 21.84 28.50 -3.67
C ARG A 265 23.00 27.53 -3.86
N LEU A 266 24.01 27.90 -4.64
CA LEU A 266 25.21 27.08 -4.81
C LEU A 266 25.92 26.89 -3.46
N SER A 267 26.04 27.94 -2.63
CA SER A 267 26.64 27.80 -1.30
C SER A 267 25.90 26.77 -0.45
N ASP A 268 24.57 26.72 -0.54
CA ASP A 268 23.75 25.77 0.18
C ASP A 268 23.92 24.33 -0.34
N VAL A 269 23.90 24.17 -1.67
CA VAL A 269 24.18 22.89 -2.33
C VAL A 269 25.55 22.35 -1.93
N LEU A 270 26.59 23.19 -1.88
CA LEU A 270 27.93 22.78 -1.50
C LEU A 270 28.04 22.39 -0.02
N ARG A 271 27.37 23.12 0.88
CA ARG A 271 27.29 22.75 2.31
C ARG A 271 26.58 21.41 2.50
N ASN A 272 25.45 21.22 1.84
CA ASN A 272 24.70 19.96 1.85
C ASN A 272 25.53 18.80 1.27
N GLN A 273 26.21 19.03 0.14
CA GLN A 273 27.11 18.05 -0.45
C GLN A 273 28.25 17.66 0.50
N ALA A 274 28.88 18.63 1.16
CA ALA A 274 29.94 18.40 2.13
C ALA A 274 29.47 17.59 3.34
N TYR A 275 28.25 17.85 3.83
CA TYR A 275 27.61 17.05 4.89
C TYR A 275 27.37 15.60 4.45
N ILE A 276 26.83 15.39 3.23
CA ILE A 276 26.56 14.06 2.68
C ILE A 276 27.84 13.22 2.53
N ILE A 277 28.95 13.84 2.11
CA ILE A 277 30.23 13.15 1.92
C ILE A 277 31.10 13.11 3.19
N GLY A 278 30.59 13.59 4.33
CA GLY A 278 31.25 13.47 5.64
C GLY A 278 32.44 14.40 5.87
N LYS A 279 32.51 15.56 5.21
CA LYS A 279 33.57 16.56 5.47
C LYS A 279 33.33 17.27 6.79
N GLN A 280 34.25 17.13 7.74
CA GLN A 280 34.10 17.75 9.06
C GLN A 280 34.42 19.25 9.09
N ASN A 281 35.28 19.75 8.19
CA ASN A 281 35.80 21.13 8.21
C ASN A 281 35.45 21.94 6.95
N PHE A 282 34.28 21.70 6.35
CA PHE A 282 33.89 22.42 5.13
C PHE A 282 33.29 23.79 5.43
N SER A 283 33.84 24.84 4.80
CA SER A 283 33.35 26.22 4.84
C SER A 283 32.96 26.66 3.44
N CYS A 284 31.75 27.20 3.28
CA CYS A 284 31.36 27.87 2.04
C CYS A 284 30.55 29.15 2.30
N LYS A 285 31.00 30.25 1.69
CA LYS A 285 30.42 31.58 1.81
C LYS A 285 30.09 32.15 0.44
N ALA A 286 28.91 32.75 0.27
CA ALA A 286 28.55 33.50 -0.92
C ALA A 286 28.47 34.99 -0.58
N VAL A 287 29.17 35.82 -1.36
CA VAL A 287 29.29 37.28 -1.15
C VAL A 287 29.02 38.04 -2.44
N MET A 288 28.67 39.31 -2.31
CA MET A 288 28.49 40.25 -3.42
C MET A 288 29.08 41.64 -3.07
N PRO A 289 29.42 42.47 -4.08
CA PRO A 289 29.77 43.87 -3.87
C PRO A 289 28.67 44.64 -3.13
N GLY A 290 29.02 45.48 -2.16
CA GLY A 290 28.06 46.34 -1.44
C GLY A 290 27.44 47.46 -2.30
N GLN A 291 28.09 47.83 -3.41
CA GLN A 291 27.61 48.82 -4.37
C GLN A 291 27.26 48.15 -5.70
N THR A 292 26.15 48.55 -6.31
CA THR A 292 25.70 48.07 -7.63
C THR A 292 26.65 48.48 -8.75
N GLY A 293 26.84 47.61 -9.74
CA GLY A 293 27.55 47.95 -10.97
C GLY A 293 29.07 48.13 -10.87
N LYS A 294 29.67 47.93 -9.69
CA LYS A 294 31.13 47.82 -9.54
C LYS A 294 31.55 46.35 -9.57
N ASP A 295 32.42 45.99 -10.51
CA ASP A 295 33.06 44.68 -10.56
C ASP A 295 34.54 44.74 -10.15
N ALA A 296 35.18 43.58 -10.02
CA ALA A 296 36.56 43.51 -9.53
C ALA A 296 37.58 44.07 -10.54
N ASN A 297 37.28 44.05 -11.85
CA ASN A 297 38.16 44.63 -12.85
C ASN A 297 38.09 46.16 -12.83
N ASP A 298 36.90 46.73 -12.71
CA ASP A 298 36.72 48.17 -12.58
C ASP A 298 37.41 48.69 -11.31
N ALA A 299 37.26 48.00 -10.17
CA ALA A 299 37.96 48.35 -8.94
C ALA A 299 39.48 48.27 -9.06
N LEU A 300 40.02 47.29 -9.81
CA LEU A 300 41.47 47.21 -10.07
C LEU A 300 41.94 48.39 -10.94
N ARG A 301 41.15 48.80 -11.94
CA ARG A 301 41.45 49.93 -12.85
C ARG A 301 41.43 51.26 -12.13
N ASP A 302 40.59 51.40 -11.12
CA ASP A 302 40.47 52.59 -10.28
C ASP A 302 41.43 52.57 -9.08
N GLU A 303 42.33 51.58 -8.98
CA GLU A 303 43.27 51.36 -7.85
C GLU A 303 42.56 51.17 -6.48
N GLN A 304 41.31 50.70 -6.48
CA GLN A 304 40.46 50.50 -5.31
C GLN A 304 40.13 49.02 -5.03
N LEU A 305 40.99 48.09 -5.47
CA LEU A 305 40.74 46.66 -5.31
C LEU A 305 40.66 46.22 -3.82
N PRO A 306 41.53 46.67 -2.91
CA PRO A 306 41.40 46.35 -1.48
C PRO A 306 40.08 46.83 -0.87
N GLU A 307 39.65 48.04 -1.21
CA GLU A 307 38.39 48.64 -0.77
C GLU A 307 37.20 47.85 -1.31
N PHE A 308 37.25 47.42 -2.57
CA PHE A 308 36.25 46.55 -3.17
C PHE A 308 36.10 45.24 -2.39
N ILE A 309 37.22 44.57 -2.08
CA ILE A 309 37.21 43.30 -1.33
C ILE A 309 36.66 43.49 0.08
N ASN A 310 37.06 44.57 0.77
CA ASN A 310 36.56 44.89 2.10
C ASN A 310 35.07 45.31 2.10
N SER A 311 34.56 45.78 0.96
CA SER A 311 33.14 46.13 0.78
C SER A 311 32.22 44.95 0.46
N LEU A 312 32.78 43.74 0.29
CA LEU A 312 31.98 42.55 0.00
C LEU A 312 31.11 42.21 1.20
N ILE A 313 29.81 42.06 0.93
CA ILE A 313 28.80 41.70 1.93
C ILE A 313 28.25 40.31 1.65
N ASP A 314 27.73 39.66 2.69
CA ASP A 314 26.92 38.45 2.52
C ASP A 314 25.71 38.75 1.64
N ILE A 315 25.31 37.80 0.79
CA ILE A 315 24.12 37.94 -0.05
C ILE A 315 22.90 38.26 0.85
N PRO A 316 22.24 39.43 0.73
CA PRO A 316 21.14 39.82 1.62
C PRO A 316 19.93 38.89 1.55
N GLU A 317 19.12 38.84 2.63
CA GLU A 317 17.94 37.96 2.73
C GLU A 317 16.92 38.14 1.60
N GLN A 318 16.78 39.34 1.07
CA GLN A 318 15.85 39.61 -0.05
C GLN A 318 16.14 38.82 -1.33
N PHE A 319 17.37 38.28 -1.48
CA PHE A 319 17.77 37.41 -2.60
C PHE A 319 17.69 35.91 -2.22
N ARG A 320 17.27 35.59 -0.99
CA ARG A 320 17.11 34.24 -0.42
C ARG A 320 15.60 33.90 -0.33
N SER A 321 14.96 33.54 -1.44
CA SER A 321 13.50 33.25 -1.44
C SER A 321 13.12 31.91 -0.79
N ASP A 322 11.97 31.88 -0.11
CA ASP A 322 11.47 30.82 0.78
C ASP A 322 10.77 29.61 0.11
N GLU A 323 10.64 29.55 -1.22
CA GLU A 323 9.92 28.44 -1.90
C GLU A 323 10.70 27.11 -1.99
N GLU A 324 11.98 27.10 -1.64
CA GLU A 324 12.79 25.89 -1.47
C GLU A 324 13.55 25.94 -0.13
N ARG A 325 12.83 26.21 0.97
CA ARG A 325 13.32 25.88 2.31
C ARG A 325 13.50 24.36 2.40
N THR A 326 14.66 23.84 1.98
CA THR A 326 15.23 22.64 2.57
C THR A 326 15.44 22.99 4.04
N GLY A 327 14.47 22.63 4.86
CA GLY A 327 14.53 22.79 6.30
C GLY A 327 15.78 22.09 6.83
N ASN A 328 16.81 22.89 7.05
CA ASN A 328 17.85 22.70 8.05
C ASN A 328 18.64 24.02 8.11
N THR A 329 18.10 24.96 8.88
CA THR A 329 18.97 25.83 9.67
C THR A 329 20.03 24.95 10.32
N MET A 330 21.30 25.37 10.24
CA MET A 330 22.42 24.77 10.98
C MET A 330 22.13 24.85 12.48
N GLU A 331 21.36 23.90 12.99
CA GLU A 331 21.80 23.13 14.14
C GLU A 331 22.50 21.92 13.56
N SER A 332 23.63 21.51 14.14
CA SER A 332 24.17 20.16 13.90
C SER A 332 23.02 19.17 14.00
N PHE A 333 22.57 18.56 12.90
CA PHE A 333 21.43 17.65 12.94
C PHE A 333 21.80 16.47 13.84
N LYS A 334 21.34 16.57 15.09
CA LYS A 334 21.52 15.57 16.12
C LYS A 334 20.28 14.71 16.05
N TRP A 335 20.47 13.41 15.83
CA TRP A 335 19.38 12.46 15.96
C TRP A 335 18.69 12.70 17.31
N LYS A 336 17.38 12.96 17.27
CA LYS A 336 16.58 12.95 18.49
C LYS A 336 16.52 11.52 18.99
N THR A 337 16.47 11.35 20.30
CA THR A 337 16.37 10.03 20.92
C THR A 337 15.13 9.31 20.36
N PRO A 338 15.27 8.08 19.83
CA PRO A 338 14.14 7.30 19.33
C PRO A 338 13.07 7.16 20.40
N LYS A 339 11.83 7.53 20.09
CA LYS A 339 10.68 7.28 20.99
C LYS A 339 10.37 5.79 21.00
N LYS A 340 9.93 5.22 22.12
CA LYS A 340 9.52 3.81 22.15
C LYS A 340 8.35 3.60 21.18
N ILE A 341 8.50 2.70 20.20
CA ILE A 341 7.39 2.23 19.38
C ILE A 341 6.73 1.08 20.13
N THR A 342 5.51 1.31 20.62
CA THR A 342 4.68 0.27 21.22
C THR A 342 3.69 -0.20 20.17
N ALA A 343 4.12 -1.11 19.29
CA ALA A 343 3.22 -1.91 18.46
C ALA A 343 2.64 -3.08 19.26
N GLU A 344 2.23 -2.82 20.49
CA GLU A 344 1.67 -3.84 21.34
C GLU A 344 0.21 -3.99 20.96
N LEU A 345 -0.20 -5.24 20.75
CA LEU A 345 -1.63 -5.54 20.68
C LEU A 345 -2.27 -5.02 21.96
N LEU A 346 -3.50 -4.49 21.86
CA LEU A 346 -4.23 -4.11 23.06
C LEU A 346 -4.21 -5.28 24.05
N PRO A 347 -3.93 -5.03 25.34
CA PRO A 347 -3.81 -6.08 26.32
C PRO A 347 -5.12 -6.88 26.36
N VAL A 348 -5.00 -8.17 26.56
CA VAL A 348 -6.15 -9.06 26.70
C VAL A 348 -6.01 -9.87 27.98
N GLU A 349 -7.15 -10.21 28.57
CA GLU A 349 -7.18 -11.05 29.75
C GLU A 349 -6.91 -12.51 29.37
N GLU A 350 -6.31 -13.27 30.28
CA GLU A 350 -6.11 -14.71 30.12
C GLU A 350 -7.38 -15.46 30.51
N LEU A 351 -7.79 -16.44 29.69
CA LEU A 351 -8.93 -17.31 30.02
C LEU A 351 -8.58 -18.22 31.20
N THR A 352 -9.13 -17.92 32.37
CA THR A 352 -8.93 -18.76 33.55
C THR A 352 -9.85 -19.99 33.53
N PRO A 353 -9.43 -21.15 34.10
CA PRO A 353 -10.26 -22.34 34.16
C PRO A 353 -11.63 -22.13 34.83
N VAL A 354 -11.74 -21.17 35.75
CA VAL A 354 -13.00 -20.85 36.45
C VAL A 354 -14.10 -20.44 35.47
N LEU A 355 -13.75 -19.75 34.38
CA LEU A 355 -14.70 -19.36 33.34
C LEU A 355 -15.17 -20.54 32.48
N ILE A 356 -14.52 -21.71 32.54
CA ILE A 356 -14.98 -22.90 31.83
C ILE A 356 -16.07 -23.60 32.67
N PRO A 357 -17.20 -24.03 32.05
CA PRO A 357 -18.19 -24.85 32.72
C PRO A 357 -17.52 -26.06 33.36
N GLU A 358 -17.80 -26.29 34.66
CA GLU A 358 -17.10 -27.28 35.47
C GLU A 358 -16.97 -28.65 34.79
N PRO A 359 -18.01 -29.21 34.14
CA PRO A 359 -17.91 -30.56 33.60
C PRO A 359 -16.93 -30.72 32.42
N LEU A 360 -16.52 -29.60 31.81
CA LEU A 360 -15.58 -29.55 30.69
C LEU A 360 -14.19 -29.05 31.10
N ARG A 361 -14.08 -28.40 32.28
CA ARG A 361 -12.91 -27.65 32.73
C ARG A 361 -11.64 -28.48 32.69
N ASP A 362 -11.63 -29.62 33.38
CA ASP A 362 -10.43 -30.47 33.49
C ASP A 362 -9.98 -31.02 32.12
N TRP A 363 -10.94 -31.33 31.24
CA TRP A 363 -10.63 -31.86 29.92
C TRP A 363 -10.01 -30.79 29.01
N LEU A 364 -10.61 -29.60 28.96
CA LEU A 364 -10.12 -28.50 28.13
C LEU A 364 -8.79 -27.95 28.65
N SER A 365 -8.64 -27.82 29.97
CA SER A 365 -7.37 -27.47 30.60
C SER A 365 -6.28 -28.51 30.37
N ASP A 366 -6.61 -29.81 30.36
CA ASP A 366 -5.65 -30.88 30.02
C ASP A 366 -5.15 -30.75 28.57
N ILE A 367 -6.04 -30.49 27.60
CA ILE A 367 -5.66 -30.26 26.20
C ILE A 367 -4.69 -29.07 26.10
N ALA A 368 -5.09 -27.93 26.65
CA ALA A 368 -4.31 -26.70 26.59
C ALA A 368 -2.93 -26.86 27.25
N HIS A 369 -2.89 -27.49 28.43
CA HIS A 369 -1.66 -27.72 29.18
C HIS A 369 -0.71 -28.68 28.45
N ARG A 370 -1.19 -29.79 27.88
CA ARG A 370 -0.30 -30.73 27.17
C ARG A 370 0.20 -30.17 25.85
N MET A 371 -0.64 -29.43 25.13
CA MET A 371 -0.27 -28.87 23.82
C MET A 371 0.48 -27.53 23.94
N GLN A 372 0.59 -26.98 25.16
CA GLN A 372 1.25 -25.71 25.43
C GLN A 372 0.66 -24.56 24.61
N VAL A 373 -0.66 -24.44 24.65
CA VAL A 373 -1.45 -23.40 23.99
C VAL A 373 -2.39 -22.73 25.00
N PRO A 374 -2.85 -21.48 24.74
CA PRO A 374 -3.87 -20.85 25.56
C PRO A 374 -5.16 -21.69 25.67
N LEU A 375 -5.81 -21.64 26.84
CA LEU A 375 -7.05 -22.38 27.11
C LEU A 375 -8.16 -22.04 26.12
N ASP A 376 -8.17 -20.79 25.64
CA ASP A 376 -9.02 -20.24 24.58
C ASP A 376 -9.22 -21.19 23.40
N PHE A 377 -8.14 -21.87 22.95
CA PHE A 377 -8.15 -22.64 21.72
C PHE A 377 -9.13 -23.81 21.82
N SER A 378 -9.06 -24.53 22.94
CA SER A 378 -9.94 -25.67 23.23
C SER A 378 -11.32 -25.21 23.70
N ALA A 379 -11.38 -24.16 24.53
CA ALA A 379 -12.63 -23.67 25.11
C ALA A 379 -13.59 -23.11 24.07
N THR A 380 -13.12 -22.21 23.20
CA THR A 380 -13.96 -21.60 22.16
C THR A 380 -14.46 -22.61 21.14
N ALA A 381 -13.60 -23.54 20.73
CA ALA A 381 -14.00 -24.65 19.86
C ALA A 381 -15.10 -25.50 20.50
N CYS A 382 -14.95 -25.84 21.79
CA CYS A 382 -15.93 -26.64 22.51
C CYS A 382 -17.28 -25.93 22.63
N VAL A 383 -17.30 -24.63 22.95
CA VAL A 383 -18.54 -23.86 23.07
C VAL A 383 -19.28 -23.76 21.73
N VAL A 384 -18.57 -23.50 20.63
CA VAL A 384 -19.19 -23.47 19.30
C VAL A 384 -19.67 -24.86 18.86
N MET A 385 -18.93 -25.92 19.17
CA MET A 385 -19.38 -27.30 18.95
C MET A 385 -20.69 -27.60 19.71
N LEU A 386 -20.78 -27.23 20.99
CA LEU A 386 -21.99 -27.45 21.79
C LEU A 386 -23.19 -26.69 21.21
N SER A 387 -22.97 -25.47 20.73
CA SER A 387 -23.98 -24.68 20.03
C SER A 387 -24.57 -25.44 18.83
N SER A 388 -23.75 -26.18 18.07
CA SER A 388 -24.19 -27.01 16.93
C SER A 388 -24.94 -28.29 17.34
N ILE A 389 -24.61 -28.86 18.50
CA ILE A 389 -25.25 -30.08 19.02
C ILE A 389 -26.68 -29.77 19.51
N ILE A 390 -26.85 -28.59 20.11
CA ILE A 390 -28.16 -28.08 20.57
C ILE A 390 -28.94 -27.53 19.38
N GLY A 391 -28.37 -26.56 18.66
CA GLY A 391 -28.91 -26.00 17.43
C GLY A 391 -30.38 -25.60 17.54
N THR A 392 -31.19 -25.94 16.55
CA THR A 392 -32.63 -25.60 16.51
C THR A 392 -33.50 -26.49 17.39
N ARG A 393 -32.92 -27.36 18.23
CA ARG A 393 -33.70 -28.29 19.06
C ARG A 393 -34.27 -27.61 20.30
N LEU A 394 -33.68 -26.50 20.74
CA LEU A 394 -34.13 -25.72 21.89
C LEU A 394 -33.68 -24.26 21.73
N THR A 395 -34.55 -23.33 22.12
CA THR A 395 -34.25 -21.89 22.14
C THR A 395 -34.37 -21.31 23.54
N ILE A 396 -33.94 -20.06 23.70
CA ILE A 396 -34.22 -19.28 24.91
C ILE A 396 -35.06 -18.07 24.55
N ARG A 397 -36.07 -17.74 25.37
CA ARG A 397 -36.80 -16.47 25.33
C ARG A 397 -36.26 -15.55 26.42
N PRO A 398 -35.38 -14.58 26.09
CA PRO A 398 -34.67 -13.80 27.10
C PRO A 398 -35.56 -12.78 27.82
N LYS A 399 -36.61 -12.31 27.15
CA LYS A 399 -37.60 -11.38 27.71
C LYS A 399 -38.76 -12.17 28.32
N LYS A 400 -39.19 -11.78 29.52
CA LYS A 400 -40.24 -12.47 30.29
C LYS A 400 -41.57 -12.65 29.54
N ASN A 401 -41.98 -11.60 28.82
CA ASN A 401 -43.32 -11.50 28.20
C ASN A 401 -43.32 -11.39 26.67
N ASP A 402 -42.14 -11.24 26.04
CA ASP A 402 -42.01 -11.06 24.60
C ASP A 402 -41.87 -12.43 23.92
N SER A 403 -42.29 -12.54 22.66
CA SER A 403 -42.14 -13.78 21.87
C SER A 403 -40.75 -13.93 21.25
N TRP A 404 -39.89 -12.91 21.37
CA TRP A 404 -38.50 -12.95 20.91
C TRP A 404 -37.75 -14.12 21.53
N TYR A 405 -37.24 -14.98 20.66
CA TYR A 405 -36.43 -16.13 21.01
C TYR A 405 -35.06 -16.05 20.33
N VAL A 406 -34.10 -16.79 20.90
CA VAL A 406 -32.74 -16.91 20.42
C VAL A 406 -32.42 -18.40 20.27
N ILE A 407 -31.99 -18.80 19.07
CA ILE A 407 -31.38 -20.11 18.82
C ILE A 407 -29.92 -20.03 19.26
N PRO A 408 -29.40 -20.98 20.05
CA PRO A 408 -28.03 -20.98 20.52
C PRO A 408 -27.07 -21.41 19.41
N ASN A 409 -26.99 -20.63 18.33
CA ASN A 409 -26.12 -20.86 17.19
C ASN A 409 -24.93 -19.89 17.21
N LEU A 410 -23.72 -20.41 17.34
CA LEU A 410 -22.53 -19.57 17.52
C LEU A 410 -21.56 -19.72 16.37
N TRP A 411 -20.95 -18.60 15.99
CA TRP A 411 -19.79 -18.58 15.09
C TRP A 411 -18.56 -18.12 15.85
N GLY A 412 -17.45 -18.81 15.63
CA GLY A 412 -16.18 -18.53 16.29
C GLY A 412 -14.99 -18.60 15.35
N ALA A 413 -13.93 -17.93 15.75
CA ALA A 413 -12.66 -17.99 15.04
C ALA A 413 -11.48 -17.90 16.01
N LEU A 414 -10.45 -18.69 15.72
CA LEU A 414 -9.21 -18.67 16.47
C LEU A 414 -8.13 -17.93 15.67
N ILE A 415 -7.69 -16.79 16.20
CA ILE A 415 -6.63 -15.97 15.60
C ILE A 415 -5.32 -16.26 16.33
N GLN A 416 -4.33 -16.75 15.61
CA GLN A 416 -2.94 -16.82 16.09
C GLN A 416 -1.94 -16.86 14.93
N ARG A 417 -0.70 -16.45 15.21
CA ARG A 417 0.43 -16.52 14.27
C ARG A 417 0.63 -17.95 13.69
N PRO A 418 1.24 -18.07 12.50
CA PRO A 418 1.67 -19.36 11.98
C PRO A 418 2.52 -20.14 12.99
N SER A 419 2.47 -21.47 12.93
CA SER A 419 3.29 -22.38 13.75
C SER A 419 3.03 -22.34 15.27
N GLN A 420 1.88 -21.82 15.70
CA GLN A 420 1.46 -21.76 17.12
C GLN A 420 0.36 -22.79 17.46
N LEU A 421 0.34 -23.94 16.78
CA LEU A 421 -0.57 -25.07 17.08
C LEU A 421 -2.07 -24.69 17.18
N LYS A 422 -2.60 -23.92 16.23
CA LYS A 422 -4.03 -23.54 16.20
C LYS A 422 -4.97 -24.72 16.01
N SER A 423 -4.73 -25.52 14.99
CA SER A 423 -5.63 -26.58 14.54
C SER A 423 -5.62 -27.84 15.42
N PRO A 424 -4.47 -28.31 15.96
CA PRO A 424 -4.43 -29.52 16.79
C PRO A 424 -5.37 -29.53 18.02
N PRO A 425 -5.45 -28.50 18.88
CA PRO A 425 -6.36 -28.51 20.03
C PRO A 425 -7.83 -28.46 19.61
N VAL A 426 -8.15 -27.77 18.51
CA VAL A 426 -9.51 -27.71 17.94
C VAL A 426 -9.92 -29.10 17.43
N GLN A 427 -9.02 -29.78 16.71
CA GLN A 427 -9.24 -31.15 16.23
C GLN A 427 -9.42 -32.13 17.40
N GLU A 428 -8.64 -31.98 18.49
CA GLU A 428 -8.78 -32.83 19.68
C GLU A 428 -10.18 -32.70 20.32
N VAL A 429 -10.74 -31.50 20.36
CA VAL A 429 -12.12 -31.27 20.81
C VAL A 429 -13.12 -31.90 19.83
N PHE A 430 -12.96 -31.69 18.52
CA PHE A 430 -13.90 -32.16 17.50
C PHE A 430 -13.89 -33.68 17.27
N LYS A 431 -12.89 -34.42 17.76
CA LYS A 431 -12.92 -35.90 17.81
C LYS A 431 -14.16 -36.45 18.50
N VAL A 432 -14.78 -35.68 19.40
CA VAL A 432 -16.07 -36.06 20.01
C VAL A 432 -17.18 -36.16 18.95
N LEU A 433 -17.22 -35.25 17.98
CA LEU A 433 -18.18 -35.30 16.88
C LEU A 433 -17.95 -36.50 15.97
N ASP A 434 -16.70 -36.87 15.69
CA ASP A 434 -16.39 -38.06 14.88
C ASP A 434 -16.90 -39.35 15.53
N LYS A 435 -16.80 -39.45 16.86
CA LYS A 435 -17.36 -40.56 17.62
C LYS A 435 -18.89 -40.58 17.52
N LEU A 436 -19.55 -39.43 17.70
CA LEU A 436 -21.01 -39.32 17.58
C LEU A 436 -21.50 -39.59 16.14
N GLU A 437 -20.79 -39.14 15.11
CA GLU A 437 -21.09 -39.48 13.71
C GLU A 437 -20.96 -40.98 13.48
N THR A 438 -19.88 -41.60 13.97
CA THR A 438 -19.67 -43.05 13.83
C THR A 438 -20.79 -43.85 14.51
N GLU A 439 -21.23 -43.43 15.71
CA GLU A 439 -22.37 -44.03 16.40
C GLU A 439 -23.68 -43.83 15.62
N SER A 440 -23.91 -42.63 15.08
CA SER A 440 -25.12 -42.33 14.29
C SER A 440 -25.17 -43.12 12.98
N PHE A 441 -24.04 -43.29 12.27
CA PHE A 441 -23.98 -44.11 11.06
C PHE A 441 -24.31 -45.57 11.35
N LYS A 442 -23.76 -46.15 12.43
CA LYS A 442 -24.07 -47.53 12.83
C LYS A 442 -25.55 -47.69 13.18
N GLN A 443 -26.11 -46.79 13.98
CA GLN A 443 -27.53 -46.79 14.31
C GLN A 443 -28.40 -46.68 13.05
N ASN A 444 -27.99 -45.87 12.08
CA ASN A 444 -28.70 -45.72 10.82
C ASN A 444 -28.58 -46.96 9.93
N GLU A 445 -27.44 -47.65 9.89
CA GLU A 445 -27.29 -48.93 9.18
C GLU A 445 -28.24 -50.00 9.73
N ASP A 446 -28.39 -50.07 11.06
CA ASP A 446 -29.32 -51.01 11.68
C ASP A 446 -30.78 -50.58 11.48
N ALA A 447 -31.08 -49.28 11.56
CA ALA A 447 -32.40 -48.73 11.25
C ALA A 447 -32.79 -48.93 9.78
N GLU A 448 -31.84 -48.84 8.84
CA GLU A 448 -32.07 -49.06 7.41
C GLU A 448 -32.47 -50.52 7.14
N LYS A 449 -31.88 -51.49 7.84
CA LYS A 449 -32.31 -52.91 7.74
C LYS A 449 -33.75 -53.10 8.22
N ILE A 450 -34.12 -52.43 9.31
CA ILE A 450 -35.50 -52.46 9.84
C ILE A 450 -36.44 -51.82 8.83
N TYR A 451 -36.10 -50.62 8.36
CA TYR A 451 -36.86 -49.88 7.36
C TYR A 451 -37.06 -50.69 6.07
N GLN A 452 -36.02 -51.35 5.54
CA GLN A 452 -36.15 -52.17 4.33
C GLN A 452 -37.15 -53.32 4.52
N ASN A 453 -37.18 -53.93 5.70
CA ASN A 453 -38.15 -54.98 6.01
C ASN A 453 -39.57 -54.43 6.17
N GLU A 454 -39.73 -53.29 6.83
CA GLU A 454 -41.02 -52.61 7.00
C GLU A 454 -41.56 -52.07 5.66
N ASN A 455 -40.71 -51.43 4.86
CA ASN A 455 -41.04 -50.96 3.52
C ASN A 455 -41.45 -52.11 2.60
N ARG A 456 -40.76 -53.26 2.66
CA ARG A 456 -41.19 -54.45 1.93
C ARG A 456 -42.57 -54.94 2.36
N LYS A 457 -42.87 -54.96 3.66
CA LYS A 457 -44.21 -55.32 4.18
C LYS A 457 -45.26 -54.30 3.75
N PHE A 458 -44.92 -53.01 3.78
CA PHE A 458 -45.77 -51.91 3.36
C PHE A 458 -46.13 -52.04 1.87
N GLU A 459 -45.15 -52.17 0.98
CA GLU A 459 -45.37 -52.36 -0.47
C GLU A 459 -46.20 -53.61 -0.78
N MET A 460 -46.03 -54.69 0.00
CA MET A 460 -46.86 -55.89 -0.12
C MET A 460 -48.32 -55.62 0.29
N LYS A 461 -48.54 -54.95 1.44
CA LYS A 461 -49.89 -54.58 1.90
C LYS A 461 -50.56 -53.61 0.93
N GLN A 462 -49.84 -52.62 0.43
CA GLN A 462 -50.34 -51.64 -0.53
C GLN A 462 -50.86 -52.34 -1.79
N LYS A 463 -50.08 -53.27 -2.36
CA LYS A 463 -50.52 -54.10 -3.49
C LYS A 463 -51.76 -54.95 -3.18
N ILE A 464 -51.84 -55.53 -1.98
CA ILE A 464 -53.01 -56.31 -1.56
C ILE A 464 -54.26 -55.42 -1.50
N TYR A 465 -54.16 -54.24 -0.88
CA TYR A 465 -55.27 -53.31 -0.77
C TYR A 465 -55.67 -52.71 -2.12
N GLU A 466 -54.71 -52.36 -2.99
CA GLU A 466 -54.98 -51.97 -4.38
C GLU A 466 -55.72 -53.07 -5.16
N ASP A 467 -55.33 -54.33 -4.99
CA ASP A 467 -56.00 -55.47 -5.64
C ASP A 467 -57.40 -55.75 -5.06
N ASN A 468 -57.59 -55.56 -3.74
CA ASN A 468 -58.90 -55.66 -3.09
C ASN A 468 -59.84 -54.56 -3.59
N LEU A 469 -59.36 -53.32 -3.66
CA LEU A 469 -60.10 -52.19 -4.22
C LEU A 469 -60.48 -52.46 -5.68
N ARG A 470 -59.53 -52.93 -6.49
CA ARG A 470 -59.79 -53.32 -7.89
C ARG A 470 -60.85 -54.40 -8.02
N LYS A 471 -60.89 -55.39 -7.11
CA LYS A 471 -61.91 -56.44 -7.08
C LYS A 471 -63.28 -55.91 -6.64
N ALA A 472 -63.33 -55.07 -5.62
CA ALA A 472 -64.55 -54.44 -5.13
C ALA A 472 -65.21 -53.56 -6.20
N ILE A 473 -64.40 -52.74 -6.89
CA ILE A 473 -64.84 -51.92 -8.05
C ILE A 473 -65.43 -52.80 -9.15
N LYS A 474 -64.80 -53.94 -9.46
CA LYS A 474 -65.31 -54.88 -10.49
C LYS A 474 -66.62 -55.55 -10.12
N LYS A 475 -66.88 -55.78 -8.82
CA LYS A 475 -68.13 -56.37 -8.33
C LYS A 475 -69.26 -55.34 -8.20
N GLY A 476 -68.94 -54.05 -8.06
CA GLY A 476 -69.92 -52.97 -7.92
C GLY A 476 -70.60 -52.90 -6.55
N ASP A 477 -69.93 -53.32 -5.48
CA ASP A 477 -70.42 -53.22 -4.10
C ASP A 477 -69.81 -51.99 -3.42
N ASP A 478 -70.62 -50.93 -3.25
CA ASP A 478 -70.19 -49.65 -2.67
C ASP A 478 -69.65 -49.77 -1.25
N TYR A 479 -70.11 -50.76 -0.48
CA TYR A 479 -69.60 -51.01 0.88
C TYR A 479 -68.22 -51.67 0.85
N GLU A 480 -68.01 -52.68 -0.01
CA GLU A 480 -66.68 -53.29 -0.20
C GLU A 480 -65.66 -52.27 -0.75
N ILE A 481 -66.10 -51.36 -1.63
CA ILE A 481 -65.26 -50.28 -2.18
C ILE A 481 -64.83 -49.33 -1.06
N GLY A 482 -65.79 -48.79 -0.28
CA GLY A 482 -65.47 -47.84 0.80
C GLY A 482 -64.56 -48.44 1.88
N ASN A 483 -64.71 -49.73 2.20
CA ASN A 483 -63.82 -50.39 3.15
C ASN A 483 -62.40 -50.56 2.59
N ALA A 484 -62.25 -50.97 1.32
CA ALA A 484 -60.95 -51.14 0.69
C ALA A 484 -60.21 -49.80 0.48
N GLU A 485 -60.93 -48.73 0.15
CA GLU A 485 -60.36 -47.37 0.08
C GLU A 485 -59.87 -46.89 1.44
N ASN A 486 -60.65 -47.12 2.50
CA ASN A 486 -60.25 -46.74 3.86
C ASN A 486 -59.02 -47.53 4.34
N GLU A 487 -58.96 -48.85 4.09
CA GLU A 487 -57.78 -49.67 4.43
C GLU A 487 -56.51 -49.19 3.70
N LEU A 488 -56.63 -48.84 2.43
CA LEU A 488 -55.52 -48.28 1.65
C LEU A 488 -55.12 -46.90 2.17
N GLN A 489 -56.09 -46.03 2.45
CA GLN A 489 -55.84 -44.68 2.96
C GLN A 489 -55.18 -44.68 4.34
N ILE A 490 -55.62 -45.57 5.24
CA ILE A 490 -55.00 -45.75 6.57
C ILE A 490 -53.54 -46.19 6.39
N LEU A 491 -53.29 -47.19 5.54
CA LEU A 491 -51.93 -47.64 5.27
C LEU A 491 -51.07 -46.50 4.71
N GLU A 492 -51.55 -45.79 3.68
CA GLU A 492 -50.82 -44.69 3.03
C GLU A 492 -50.61 -43.47 3.94
N SER A 493 -51.43 -43.31 4.99
CA SER A 493 -51.24 -42.27 6.01
C SER A 493 -50.10 -42.57 6.98
N GLU A 494 -49.64 -43.83 7.06
CA GLU A 494 -48.56 -44.30 7.94
C GLU A 494 -47.44 -45.01 7.16
N PRO A 495 -46.74 -44.32 6.23
CA PRO A 495 -45.61 -44.91 5.54
C PRO A 495 -44.47 -45.22 6.53
N PRO A 496 -43.66 -46.28 6.30
CA PRO A 496 -42.50 -46.55 7.13
C PRO A 496 -41.56 -45.35 7.15
N ASP A 497 -41.11 -44.97 8.35
CA ASP A 497 -40.26 -43.80 8.53
C ASP A 497 -38.80 -44.14 8.18
N LYS A 498 -38.26 -43.46 7.16
CA LYS A 498 -36.86 -43.59 6.79
C LYS A 498 -36.03 -42.62 7.61
N ARG A 499 -35.38 -43.15 8.66
CA ARG A 499 -34.42 -42.38 9.45
C ARG A 499 -33.20 -42.01 8.59
N SER A 500 -32.72 -40.78 8.75
CA SER A 500 -31.46 -40.31 8.17
C SER A 500 -30.38 -40.24 9.24
N ALA A 501 -29.17 -40.69 8.92
CA ALA A 501 -28.02 -40.54 9.79
C ALA A 501 -27.77 -39.05 10.09
N ARG A 502 -27.59 -38.71 11.37
CA ARG A 502 -27.29 -37.35 11.80
C ARG A 502 -25.85 -37.02 11.42
N ARG A 503 -25.68 -35.96 10.65
CA ARG A 503 -24.41 -35.33 10.32
C ARG A 503 -24.15 -34.24 11.37
N TYR A 504 -23.00 -34.30 12.05
CA TYR A 504 -22.65 -33.28 13.05
C TYR A 504 -21.76 -32.19 12.46
N GLN A 505 -20.87 -32.54 11.51
CA GLN A 505 -19.95 -31.58 10.93
C GLN A 505 -19.69 -31.74 9.42
N THR A 506 -19.18 -30.67 8.81
CA THR A 506 -18.66 -30.66 7.44
C THR A 506 -17.52 -29.65 7.28
N GLN A 507 -16.60 -29.89 6.34
CA GLN A 507 -15.38 -29.10 6.18
C GLN A 507 -15.24 -28.33 4.86
N ASP A 508 -15.85 -28.80 3.77
CA ASP A 508 -15.77 -28.11 2.47
C ASP A 508 -16.99 -28.38 1.58
N ALA A 509 -18.18 -28.35 2.17
CA ALA A 509 -19.41 -28.44 1.38
C ALA A 509 -19.64 -27.12 0.61
N THR A 510 -20.02 -27.24 -0.68
CA THR A 510 -20.60 -26.12 -1.42
C THR A 510 -21.92 -25.70 -0.76
N PRO A 511 -22.40 -24.45 -0.93
CA PRO A 511 -23.67 -24.01 -0.34
C PRO A 511 -24.84 -24.96 -0.62
N GLU A 512 -24.87 -25.56 -1.81
CA GLU A 512 -26.02 -26.37 -2.24
C GLU A 512 -25.91 -27.80 -1.76
N LYS A 513 -24.68 -28.31 -1.58
CA LYS A 513 -24.49 -29.54 -0.83
C LYS A 513 -24.78 -29.33 0.66
N LEU A 514 -24.41 -28.18 1.22
CA LEU A 514 -24.70 -27.84 2.61
C LEU A 514 -26.22 -27.75 2.86
N GLN A 515 -26.99 -27.19 1.92
CA GLN A 515 -28.45 -27.20 2.02
C GLN A 515 -29.06 -28.61 1.93
N ASP A 516 -28.57 -29.49 1.03
CA ASP A 516 -29.00 -30.90 1.02
C ASP A 516 -28.64 -31.64 2.32
N LEU A 517 -27.56 -31.24 2.99
CA LEU A 517 -27.25 -31.78 4.32
C LEU A 517 -28.21 -31.22 5.38
N LEU A 518 -28.50 -29.92 5.38
CA LEU A 518 -29.40 -29.28 6.35
C LEU A 518 -30.84 -29.76 6.22
N SER A 519 -31.32 -30.10 5.02
CA SER A 519 -32.66 -30.69 4.85
C SER A 519 -32.82 -32.04 5.58
N LYS A 520 -31.71 -32.76 5.77
CA LYS A 520 -31.64 -34.02 6.54
C LYS A 520 -31.19 -33.81 7.99
N ASN A 521 -30.75 -32.61 8.34
CA ASN A 521 -30.23 -32.25 9.66
C ASN A 521 -30.90 -30.94 10.11
N PRO A 522 -32.23 -30.97 10.37
CA PRO A 522 -32.97 -29.77 10.73
C PRO A 522 -32.47 -29.13 12.03
N GLN A 523 -31.75 -29.90 12.87
CA GLN A 523 -31.10 -29.44 14.09
C GLN A 523 -29.92 -28.48 13.83
N GLY A 524 -29.33 -28.52 12.63
CA GLY A 524 -28.16 -27.75 12.25
C GLY A 524 -26.88 -28.57 12.12
N ILE A 525 -25.85 -27.96 11.53
CA ILE A 525 -24.55 -28.59 11.26
C ILE A 525 -23.41 -27.63 11.62
N LEU A 526 -22.32 -28.16 12.17
CA LEU A 526 -21.06 -27.44 12.34
C LEU A 526 -20.27 -27.40 11.03
N VAL A 527 -19.91 -26.20 10.59
CA VAL A 527 -18.99 -25.96 9.49
C VAL A 527 -17.63 -25.62 10.06
N PHE A 528 -16.68 -26.56 9.97
CA PHE A 528 -15.29 -26.32 10.37
C PHE A 528 -14.46 -25.88 9.16
N ARG A 529 -13.69 -24.80 9.30
CA ARG A 529 -12.75 -24.32 8.29
C ARG A 529 -11.36 -24.16 8.89
N ASP A 530 -10.52 -25.16 8.68
CA ASP A 530 -9.09 -25.00 8.89
C ASP A 530 -8.58 -24.01 7.83
N GLU A 531 -8.06 -22.87 8.25
CA GLU A 531 -7.86 -21.69 7.41
C GLU A 531 -9.14 -21.01 6.87
N LEU A 532 -9.84 -20.33 7.77
CA LEU A 532 -11.06 -19.56 7.53
C LEU A 532 -10.93 -18.49 6.41
N ASN A 533 -9.71 -18.01 6.13
CA ASN A 533 -9.48 -16.99 5.11
C ASN A 533 -9.99 -17.43 3.72
N GLY A 534 -9.76 -18.69 3.33
CA GLY A 534 -10.23 -19.19 2.03
C GLY A 534 -11.76 -19.13 1.91
N PHE A 535 -12.45 -19.46 2.99
CA PHE A 535 -13.91 -19.37 3.08
C PHE A 535 -14.40 -17.91 2.98
N LEU A 536 -13.84 -16.99 3.78
CA LEU A 536 -14.24 -15.58 3.76
C LEU A 536 -14.01 -14.96 2.37
N MET A 537 -12.85 -15.21 1.77
CA MET A 537 -12.55 -14.74 0.40
C MET A 537 -13.51 -15.32 -0.63
N SER A 538 -13.98 -16.56 -0.47
CA SER A 538 -14.95 -17.17 -1.40
C SER A 538 -16.31 -16.48 -1.37
N LEU A 539 -16.74 -16.00 -0.20
CA LEU A 539 -17.99 -15.25 -0.03
C LEU A 539 -17.90 -13.79 -0.49
N GLU A 540 -16.70 -13.33 -0.82
CA GLU A 540 -16.45 -11.95 -1.27
C GLU A 540 -16.24 -11.83 -2.78
N LYS A 541 -16.29 -12.94 -3.52
CA LYS A 541 -16.20 -12.94 -5.00
C LYS A 541 -17.52 -12.47 -5.62
N ASP A 542 -17.43 -11.67 -6.67
CA ASP A 542 -18.59 -11.23 -7.46
C ASP A 542 -19.41 -12.44 -7.95
N GLY A 543 -20.73 -12.40 -7.77
CA GLY A 543 -21.64 -13.50 -8.13
C GLY A 543 -21.89 -14.54 -7.02
N HIS A 544 -21.27 -14.37 -5.83
CA HIS A 544 -21.49 -15.23 -4.66
C HIS A 544 -22.39 -14.61 -3.58
N GLU A 545 -23.15 -13.55 -3.91
CA GLU A 545 -24.04 -12.83 -2.98
C GLU A 545 -25.12 -13.76 -2.40
N THR A 546 -25.64 -14.69 -3.21
CA THR A 546 -26.63 -15.69 -2.77
C THR A 546 -26.04 -16.64 -1.73
N ALA A 547 -24.78 -17.07 -1.91
CA ALA A 547 -24.10 -17.93 -0.95
C ALA A 547 -23.86 -17.18 0.36
N ARG A 548 -23.46 -15.91 0.30
CA ARG A 548 -23.26 -15.05 1.47
C ARG A 548 -24.57 -14.87 2.26
N ALA A 549 -25.68 -14.56 1.58
CA ALA A 549 -27.00 -14.47 2.20
C ALA A 549 -27.44 -15.78 2.87
N PHE A 550 -27.17 -16.93 2.23
CA PHE A 550 -27.46 -18.25 2.80
C PHE A 550 -26.73 -18.51 4.12
N TYR A 551 -25.43 -18.17 4.22
CA TYR A 551 -24.70 -18.31 5.48
C TYR A 551 -25.20 -17.32 6.55
N LEU A 552 -25.55 -16.09 6.18
CA LEU A 552 -26.11 -15.11 7.13
C LEU A 552 -27.47 -15.56 7.69
N GLU A 553 -28.32 -16.14 6.84
CA GLU A 553 -29.59 -16.74 7.27
C GLU A 553 -29.36 -17.96 8.16
N GLY A 554 -28.38 -18.79 7.79
CA GLY A 554 -27.95 -19.94 8.59
C GLY A 554 -27.39 -19.57 9.97
N TRP A 555 -26.82 -18.37 10.13
CA TRP A 555 -26.43 -17.86 11.44
C TRP A 555 -27.66 -17.57 12.32
N ASN A 556 -28.71 -16.98 11.76
CA ASN A 556 -29.95 -16.70 12.51
C ASN A 556 -30.62 -17.98 13.01
N GLY A 557 -30.49 -19.09 12.28
CA GLY A 557 -30.91 -20.44 12.70
C GLY A 557 -32.39 -20.77 12.47
N GLY A 558 -33.28 -19.77 12.52
CA GLY A 558 -34.74 -19.94 12.48
C GLY A 558 -35.36 -19.81 11.08
N GLY A 559 -34.54 -19.49 10.07
CA GLY A 559 -34.97 -19.26 8.71
C GLY A 559 -35.16 -20.55 7.91
N SER A 560 -36.09 -20.49 6.94
CA SER A 560 -36.20 -21.50 5.88
C SER A 560 -35.53 -21.02 4.61
N PHE A 561 -35.00 -21.93 3.80
CA PHE A 561 -34.46 -21.60 2.47
C PHE A 561 -34.87 -22.65 1.46
N THR A 562 -35.25 -22.17 0.29
CA THR A 562 -35.73 -22.99 -0.82
C THR A 562 -34.82 -22.74 -2.02
N LEU A 563 -34.30 -23.82 -2.61
CA LEU A 563 -33.63 -23.75 -3.91
C LEU A 563 -34.47 -24.45 -4.96
N ASP A 564 -34.77 -23.72 -6.04
CA ASP A 564 -35.43 -24.24 -7.22
C ASP A 564 -34.41 -24.42 -8.35
N ARG A 565 -34.27 -25.65 -8.86
CA ARG A 565 -33.35 -25.97 -9.96
C ARG A 565 -34.07 -26.74 -11.06
N ILE A 566 -33.90 -26.27 -12.31
CA ILE A 566 -34.51 -26.84 -13.52
C ILE A 566 -34.33 -28.37 -13.63
N GLY A 567 -33.16 -28.91 -13.23
CA GLY A 567 -32.86 -30.35 -13.33
C GLY A 567 -32.94 -31.16 -12.02
N ARG A 568 -33.09 -30.52 -10.85
CA ARG A 568 -33.11 -31.20 -9.53
C ARG A 568 -34.41 -31.01 -8.74
N GLY A 569 -35.37 -30.26 -9.30
CA GLY A 569 -36.60 -29.90 -8.60
C GLY A 569 -36.36 -28.89 -7.48
N THR A 570 -37.27 -28.88 -6.51
CA THR A 570 -37.28 -27.97 -5.36
C THR A 570 -36.70 -28.67 -4.13
N VAL A 571 -35.66 -28.09 -3.52
CA VAL A 571 -35.13 -28.53 -2.22
C VAL A 571 -35.47 -27.47 -1.19
N ARG A 572 -36.40 -27.78 -0.28
CA ARG A 572 -36.81 -26.90 0.82
C ARG A 572 -36.20 -27.40 2.13
N SER A 573 -35.48 -26.53 2.83
CA SER A 573 -35.09 -26.74 4.23
C SER A 573 -35.96 -25.85 5.12
N ASN A 574 -36.72 -26.47 6.02
CA ASN A 574 -37.64 -25.73 6.90
C ASN A 574 -36.91 -24.89 7.94
N LEU A 575 -35.72 -25.35 8.38
CA LEU A 575 -34.82 -24.64 9.27
C LEU A 575 -33.39 -24.77 8.75
N ILE A 576 -32.63 -23.68 8.82
CA ILE A 576 -31.21 -23.65 8.48
C ILE A 576 -30.46 -23.04 9.64
N CYS A 577 -29.68 -23.89 10.29
CA CYS A 577 -28.79 -23.53 11.38
C CYS A 577 -27.39 -24.02 11.06
N ILE A 578 -26.49 -23.06 10.86
CA ILE A 578 -25.10 -23.30 10.53
C ILE A 578 -24.29 -22.71 11.68
N SER A 579 -23.67 -23.57 12.47
CA SER A 579 -22.62 -23.14 13.40
C SER A 579 -21.30 -23.15 12.64
N LEU A 580 -20.39 -22.21 12.91
CA LEU A 580 -19.18 -22.08 12.11
C LEU A 580 -17.98 -21.85 13.02
N PHE A 581 -16.94 -22.66 12.87
CA PHE A 581 -15.68 -22.47 13.56
C PHE A 581 -14.51 -22.49 12.58
N GLY A 582 -13.54 -21.61 12.74
CA GLY A 582 -12.37 -21.64 11.89
C GLY A 582 -11.10 -21.10 12.54
N THR A 583 -9.96 -21.45 11.97
CA THR A 583 -8.66 -20.95 12.38
C THR A 583 -8.18 -19.91 11.38
N ILE A 584 -7.56 -18.81 11.82
CA ILE A 584 -7.06 -17.77 10.91
C ILE A 584 -5.79 -17.11 11.45
N GLN A 585 -5.06 -16.44 10.57
CA GLN A 585 -3.85 -15.70 10.92
C GLN A 585 -4.18 -14.21 11.07
N PRO A 586 -3.50 -13.46 11.95
CA PRO A 586 -3.70 -12.02 12.12
C PRO A 586 -3.64 -11.25 10.79
N ALA A 587 -2.60 -11.48 9.99
CA ALA A 587 -2.41 -10.81 8.70
C ALA A 587 -3.52 -11.12 7.67
N LYS A 588 -4.24 -12.23 7.83
CA LYS A 588 -5.29 -12.67 6.90
C LYS A 588 -6.67 -12.15 7.30
N ILE A 589 -6.93 -11.93 8.59
CA ILE A 589 -8.23 -11.43 9.04
C ILE A 589 -8.36 -9.90 8.93
N ILE A 590 -7.25 -9.16 9.00
CA ILE A 590 -7.26 -7.69 8.96
C ILE A 590 -7.98 -7.12 7.72
N PRO A 591 -7.74 -7.60 6.48
CA PRO A 591 -8.44 -7.10 5.30
C PRO A 591 -9.96 -7.24 5.40
N HIS A 592 -10.46 -8.35 5.95
CA HIS A 592 -11.89 -8.60 6.14
C HIS A 592 -12.52 -7.60 7.12
N ILE A 593 -11.83 -7.29 8.22
CA ILE A 593 -12.28 -6.30 9.22
C ILE A 593 -12.28 -4.89 8.60
N ARG A 594 -11.24 -4.53 7.84
CA ARG A 594 -11.16 -3.21 7.17
C ARG A 594 -12.25 -3.03 6.12
N LYS A 595 -12.57 -4.09 5.35
CA LYS A 595 -13.64 -4.04 4.34
C LYS A 595 -15.01 -3.83 4.97
N ALA A 596 -15.26 -4.41 6.15
CA ALA A 596 -16.47 -4.17 6.93
C ALA A 596 -16.61 -2.71 7.43
N LYS A 597 -15.64 -1.83 7.20
CA LYS A 597 -15.77 -0.37 7.44
C LYS A 597 -16.32 0.40 6.24
N SER A 598 -16.28 -0.17 5.05
CA SER A 598 -16.81 0.48 3.85
C SER A 598 -18.32 0.28 3.75
N GLU A 599 -19.06 1.33 3.38
CA GLU A 599 -20.53 1.28 3.26
C GLU A 599 -21.02 0.20 2.28
N THR A 600 -20.20 -0.16 1.28
CA THR A 600 -20.52 -1.20 0.28
C THR A 600 -20.15 -2.62 0.71
N GLY A 601 -19.34 -2.78 1.75
CA GLY A 601 -18.82 -4.08 2.22
C GLY A 601 -19.32 -4.52 3.60
N ASN A 602 -20.10 -3.68 4.29
CA ASN A 602 -20.56 -3.93 5.64
C ASN A 602 -21.98 -4.51 5.70
N ASP A 603 -22.10 -5.84 5.73
CA ASP A 603 -23.36 -6.56 5.89
C ASP A 603 -23.43 -7.36 7.21
N GLY A 604 -22.44 -7.15 8.08
CA GLY A 604 -22.36 -7.79 9.38
C GLY A 604 -21.86 -9.24 9.38
N LEU A 605 -21.24 -9.75 8.31
CA LEU A 605 -20.72 -11.14 8.29
C LEU A 605 -19.69 -11.38 9.40
N PHE A 606 -18.65 -10.56 9.49
CA PHE A 606 -17.59 -10.77 10.49
C PHE A 606 -18.08 -10.48 11.91
N GLN A 607 -18.98 -9.52 12.08
CA GLN A 607 -19.63 -9.17 13.35
C GLN A 607 -20.39 -10.36 13.97
N ARG A 608 -20.79 -11.35 13.17
CA ARG A 608 -21.42 -12.60 13.64
C ARG A 608 -20.46 -13.62 14.22
N PHE A 609 -19.14 -13.49 13.97
CA PHE A 609 -18.11 -14.31 14.62
C PHE A 609 -17.87 -13.85 16.07
N GLN A 610 -18.91 -13.97 16.89
CA GLN A 610 -18.97 -13.51 18.28
C GLN A 610 -17.93 -14.20 19.18
N ILE A 611 -17.63 -15.47 18.90
CA ILE A 611 -16.63 -16.26 19.65
C ILE A 611 -15.27 -16.18 18.93
N THR A 612 -14.80 -14.97 18.63
CA THR A 612 -13.46 -14.79 18.07
C THR A 612 -12.46 -14.43 19.14
N VAL A 613 -11.40 -15.23 19.27
CA VAL A 613 -10.35 -15.01 20.26
C VAL A 613 -8.99 -14.82 19.61
N TYR A 614 -8.23 -13.90 20.18
CA TYR A 614 -6.82 -13.65 19.87
C TYR A 614 -6.01 -13.50 21.18
N PRO A 615 -5.76 -14.60 21.91
CA PRO A 615 -5.02 -14.58 23.16
C PRO A 615 -3.52 -14.32 22.95
N ASP A 616 -2.86 -13.88 24.01
CA ASP A 616 -1.40 -13.86 24.06
C ASP A 616 -0.82 -15.28 24.00
N SER A 617 0.38 -15.40 23.46
CA SER A 617 1.09 -16.68 23.46
C SER A 617 1.58 -16.98 24.87
N ILE A 618 1.47 -18.24 25.28
CA ILE A 618 2.03 -18.68 26.56
C ILE A 618 3.54 -18.91 26.46
N ASN A 619 4.22 -18.88 27.61
CA ASN A 619 5.59 -19.34 27.68
C ASN A 619 5.63 -20.85 27.50
N TRP A 620 6.24 -21.30 26.40
CA TRP A 620 6.31 -22.71 26.05
C TRP A 620 7.25 -23.46 27.01
N ASN A 621 6.78 -24.59 27.52
CA ASN A 621 7.56 -25.56 28.29
C ASN A 621 7.37 -26.95 27.70
N TYR A 622 8.41 -27.79 27.70
CA TYR A 622 8.23 -29.17 27.25
C TYR A 622 7.38 -29.95 28.26
N ILE A 623 6.16 -30.33 27.85
CA ILE A 623 5.24 -31.15 28.63
C ILE A 623 5.00 -32.46 27.88
N ASP A 624 5.50 -33.55 28.45
CA ASP A 624 5.19 -34.91 28.01
C ASP A 624 4.33 -35.60 29.08
N LYS A 625 3.01 -35.49 28.92
CA LYS A 625 2.02 -36.05 29.85
C LYS A 625 0.94 -36.77 29.04
N ALA A 626 0.52 -37.95 29.50
CA ALA A 626 -0.61 -38.65 28.91
C ALA A 626 -1.92 -37.84 29.05
N PRO A 627 -2.86 -37.93 28.09
CA PRO A 627 -4.17 -37.28 28.21
C PRO A 627 -4.93 -37.70 29.47
N ASN A 628 -5.65 -36.76 30.08
CA ASN A 628 -6.57 -37.10 31.17
C ASN A 628 -7.82 -37.81 30.62
N LEU A 629 -7.71 -39.13 30.46
CA LEU A 629 -8.77 -39.97 29.90
C LEU A 629 -10.05 -39.97 30.75
N SER A 630 -9.95 -39.77 32.07
CA SER A 630 -11.11 -39.67 32.95
C SER A 630 -11.91 -38.40 32.67
N ALA A 631 -11.23 -37.25 32.58
CA ALA A 631 -11.87 -35.98 32.24
C ALA A 631 -12.46 -36.00 30.80
N GLN A 632 -11.69 -36.55 29.84
CA GLN A 632 -12.18 -36.73 28.46
C GLN A 632 -13.42 -37.64 28.40
N GLY A 633 -13.43 -38.73 29.16
CA GLY A 633 -14.56 -39.65 29.25
C GLY A 633 -15.81 -39.02 29.85
N ARG A 634 -15.67 -38.25 30.93
CA ARG A 634 -16.79 -37.48 31.54
C ARG A 634 -17.35 -36.47 30.54
N ALA A 635 -16.49 -35.66 29.92
CA ALA A 635 -16.92 -34.67 28.93
C ALA A 635 -17.63 -35.32 27.74
N PHE A 636 -17.09 -36.42 27.18
CA PHE A 636 -17.72 -37.16 26.10
C PHE A 636 -19.11 -37.68 26.48
N LYS A 637 -19.26 -38.25 27.68
CA LYS A 637 -20.54 -38.76 28.17
C LYS A 637 -21.60 -37.65 28.22
N ILE A 638 -21.24 -36.48 28.76
CA ILE A 638 -22.14 -35.32 28.87
C ILE A 638 -22.53 -34.80 27.48
N ILE A 639 -21.56 -34.63 26.58
CA ILE A 639 -21.81 -34.17 25.21
C ILE A 639 -22.71 -35.15 24.45
N ARG A 640 -22.48 -36.47 24.62
CA ARG A 640 -23.36 -37.50 24.07
C ARG A 640 -24.77 -37.42 24.66
N THR A 641 -24.90 -37.25 25.98
CA THR A 641 -26.20 -37.04 26.62
C THR A 641 -26.93 -35.84 26.03
N LEU A 642 -26.26 -34.70 25.80
CA LEU A 642 -26.84 -33.55 25.12
C LEU A 642 -27.27 -33.86 23.67
N ALA A 643 -26.47 -34.63 22.95
CA ALA A 643 -26.77 -35.00 21.57
C ALA A 643 -28.02 -35.90 21.46
N GLU A 644 -28.27 -36.76 22.45
CA GLU A 644 -29.36 -37.74 22.47
C GLU A 644 -30.62 -37.26 23.23
N MET A 645 -30.49 -36.30 24.15
CA MET A 645 -31.57 -35.82 25.03
C MET A 645 -32.75 -35.21 24.26
N ASP A 646 -33.98 -35.61 24.56
CA ASP A 646 -35.16 -34.87 24.08
C ASP A 646 -35.38 -33.64 24.96
N PHE A 647 -35.11 -32.45 24.41
CA PHE A 647 -35.27 -31.21 25.15
C PHE A 647 -36.74 -30.89 25.45
N ARG A 648 -37.71 -31.46 24.71
CA ARG A 648 -39.14 -31.22 24.98
C ARG A 648 -39.61 -31.82 26.30
N GLU A 649 -38.91 -32.86 26.78
CA GLU A 649 -39.22 -33.55 28.03
C GLU A 649 -38.56 -32.90 29.26
N LEU A 650 -37.75 -31.85 29.07
CA LEU A 650 -37.11 -31.16 30.18
C LEU A 650 -38.10 -30.27 30.93
N ASP A 651 -37.99 -30.29 32.26
CA ASP A 651 -38.75 -29.38 33.11
C ASP A 651 -38.42 -27.90 32.81
N GLY A 652 -39.45 -27.06 32.86
CA GLY A 652 -39.38 -25.64 32.49
C GLY A 652 -39.48 -25.36 30.98
N VAL A 653 -39.33 -26.37 30.11
CA VAL A 653 -39.45 -26.19 28.66
C VAL A 653 -40.90 -25.96 28.26
N GLN A 654 -41.10 -24.97 27.40
CA GLN A 654 -42.39 -24.59 26.85
C GLN A 654 -42.38 -24.75 25.33
N SER A 655 -43.54 -25.04 24.75
CA SER A 655 -43.72 -25.14 23.29
C SER A 655 -45.01 -24.45 22.89
N GLU A 656 -44.99 -23.70 21.78
CA GLU A 656 -46.16 -23.10 21.16
C GLU A 656 -46.46 -23.84 19.86
N GLY A 657 -47.43 -24.77 19.90
CA GLY A 657 -47.79 -25.61 18.75
C GLY A 657 -46.59 -26.40 18.21
N ASP A 658 -46.40 -26.32 16.89
CA ASP A 658 -45.29 -26.96 16.17
C ASP A 658 -43.97 -26.15 16.17
N GLY A 659 -43.90 -25.07 16.96
CA GLY A 659 -42.71 -24.23 17.09
C GLY A 659 -41.52 -24.95 17.76
N ILE A 660 -40.35 -24.32 17.68
CA ILE A 660 -39.16 -24.80 18.41
C ILE A 660 -39.40 -24.58 19.91
N PRO A 661 -39.21 -25.60 20.77
CA PRO A 661 -39.36 -25.44 22.21
C PRO A 661 -38.39 -24.40 22.77
N TYR A 662 -38.72 -23.80 23.91
CA TYR A 662 -37.92 -22.75 24.52
C TYR A 662 -37.87 -22.85 26.05
N LEU A 663 -36.76 -22.35 26.62
CA LEU A 663 -36.62 -22.04 28.04
C LEU A 663 -36.69 -20.52 28.26
N LYS A 664 -37.03 -20.13 29.48
CA LYS A 664 -36.87 -18.75 29.97
C LYS A 664 -35.78 -18.71 31.04
N PHE A 665 -35.33 -17.52 31.40
CA PHE A 665 -34.52 -17.33 32.59
C PHE A 665 -35.33 -17.61 33.86
N SER A 666 -34.67 -18.09 34.93
CA SER A 666 -35.25 -18.02 36.28
C SER A 666 -35.51 -16.57 36.68
N ASP A 667 -36.33 -16.31 37.70
CA ASP A 667 -36.63 -14.92 38.09
C ASP A 667 -35.36 -14.14 38.50
N GLU A 668 -34.39 -14.79 39.15
CA GLU A 668 -33.10 -14.18 39.50
C GLU A 668 -32.22 -13.95 38.27
N ALA A 669 -32.16 -14.93 37.36
CA ALA A 669 -31.41 -14.82 36.11
C ALA A 669 -31.99 -13.75 35.18
N GLN A 670 -33.32 -13.57 35.20
CA GLN A 670 -34.02 -12.54 34.44
C GLN A 670 -33.59 -11.14 34.91
N GLY A 671 -33.47 -10.93 36.23
CA GLY A 671 -32.96 -9.67 36.79
C GLY A 671 -31.56 -9.33 36.29
N LEU A 672 -30.65 -10.31 36.28
CA LEU A 672 -29.30 -10.14 35.72
C LEU A 672 -29.33 -9.82 34.22
N PHE A 673 -30.12 -10.55 33.43
CA PHE A 673 -30.24 -10.31 31.99
C PHE A 673 -30.77 -8.91 31.69
N GLU A 674 -31.76 -8.43 32.45
CA GLU A 674 -32.32 -7.09 32.28
C GLU A 674 -31.30 -5.99 32.58
N GLU A 675 -30.47 -6.15 33.61
CA GLU A 675 -29.37 -5.23 33.89
C GLU A 675 -28.32 -5.27 32.79
N TRP A 676 -27.90 -6.47 32.40
CA TRP A 676 -26.87 -6.69 31.39
C TRP A 676 -27.27 -6.14 30.01
N ILE A 677 -28.51 -6.37 29.56
CA ILE A 677 -28.98 -5.87 28.25
C ILE A 677 -29.15 -4.34 28.28
N LYS A 678 -29.54 -3.75 29.41
CA LYS A 678 -29.60 -2.29 29.56
C LYS A 678 -28.20 -1.69 29.47
N ASP A 679 -27.20 -2.28 30.11
CA ASP A 679 -25.81 -1.83 30.01
C ASP A 679 -25.29 -1.90 28.56
N LEU A 680 -25.56 -3.02 27.86
CA LEU A 680 -25.22 -3.18 26.45
C LEU A 680 -25.84 -2.06 25.60
N GLU A 681 -27.16 -1.85 25.68
CA GLU A 681 -27.89 -0.89 24.84
C GLU A 681 -27.56 0.56 25.17
N THR A 682 -27.42 0.90 26.45
CA THR A 682 -27.33 2.31 26.87
C THR A 682 -25.90 2.81 27.00
N LYS A 683 -24.94 1.94 27.37
CA LYS A 683 -23.54 2.31 27.55
C LYS A 683 -22.68 1.81 26.40
N LYS A 684 -22.67 0.51 26.13
CA LYS A 684 -21.72 -0.08 25.17
C LYS A 684 -22.01 0.32 23.73
N LEU A 685 -23.27 0.18 23.29
CA LEU A 685 -23.66 0.48 21.91
C LEU A 685 -23.74 1.97 21.59
N ASN A 686 -23.86 2.82 22.61
CA ASN A 686 -23.84 4.28 22.46
C ASN A 686 -22.46 4.89 22.72
N ASN A 687 -21.42 4.07 22.91
CA ASN A 687 -20.08 4.59 23.15
C ASN A 687 -19.48 5.15 21.85
N LEU A 688 -19.50 6.47 21.71
CA LEU A 688 -19.00 7.20 20.53
C LEU A 688 -17.48 7.11 20.35
N ASP A 689 -16.74 6.67 21.38
CA ASP A 689 -15.29 6.48 21.30
C ASP A 689 -14.90 5.16 20.60
N GLU A 690 -15.83 4.22 20.44
CA GLU A 690 -15.61 2.93 19.79
C GLU A 690 -15.96 3.00 18.29
N SER A 691 -15.32 2.17 17.47
CA SER A 691 -15.57 2.20 16.03
C SER A 691 -16.92 1.57 15.65
N PRO A 692 -17.60 2.05 14.57
CA PRO A 692 -18.90 1.52 14.17
C PRO A 692 -18.94 0.00 13.97
N SER A 693 -17.91 -0.58 13.32
CA SER A 693 -17.84 -2.03 13.08
C SER A 693 -17.70 -2.84 14.37
N LEU A 694 -17.07 -2.28 15.42
CA LEU A 694 -16.99 -2.90 16.74
C LEU A 694 -18.32 -2.78 17.49
N LEU A 695 -18.99 -1.62 17.41
CA LEU A 695 -20.34 -1.45 17.98
C LEU A 695 -21.34 -2.42 17.35
N GLU A 696 -21.27 -2.66 16.04
CA GLU A 696 -22.10 -3.66 15.36
C GLU A 696 -21.79 -5.10 15.82
N HIS A 697 -20.53 -5.40 16.14
CA HIS A 697 -20.12 -6.68 16.73
C HIS A 697 -20.74 -6.86 18.12
N PHE A 698 -20.62 -5.86 19.00
CA PHE A 698 -21.32 -5.84 20.29
C PHE A 698 -22.83 -5.90 20.12
N GLY A 699 -23.36 -5.34 19.03
CA GLY A 699 -24.78 -5.42 18.71
C GLY A 699 -25.27 -6.86 18.53
N LYS A 700 -24.39 -7.80 18.14
CA LYS A 700 -24.69 -9.23 18.09
C LYS A 700 -24.69 -9.87 19.47
N TYR A 701 -24.17 -9.24 20.51
CA TYR A 701 -24.12 -9.85 21.84
C TYR A 701 -25.52 -10.05 22.45
N ARG A 702 -26.53 -9.34 21.93
CA ARG A 702 -27.97 -9.56 22.22
C ARG A 702 -28.39 -11.02 22.09
N SER A 703 -27.85 -11.75 21.11
CA SER A 703 -28.08 -13.20 20.98
C SER A 703 -27.00 -14.04 21.65
N LEU A 704 -25.76 -13.54 21.75
CA LEU A 704 -24.64 -14.27 22.34
C LEU A 704 -24.89 -14.64 23.81
N MET A 705 -25.20 -13.66 24.66
CA MET A 705 -25.30 -13.89 26.11
C MET A 705 -26.40 -14.90 26.45
N PRO A 706 -27.63 -14.79 25.91
CA PRO A 706 -28.66 -15.82 26.11
C PRO A 706 -28.26 -17.19 25.56
N SER A 707 -27.57 -17.23 24.41
CA SER A 707 -27.10 -18.49 23.82
C SER A 707 -26.11 -19.21 24.73
N LEU A 708 -25.11 -18.48 25.26
CA LEU A 708 -24.13 -19.02 26.19
C LEU A 708 -24.80 -19.48 27.49
N ALA A 709 -25.74 -18.71 28.03
CA ALA A 709 -26.46 -19.07 29.24
C ALA A 709 -27.25 -20.38 29.05
N LEU A 710 -27.93 -20.53 27.92
CA LEU A 710 -28.63 -21.76 27.58
C LEU A 710 -27.66 -22.95 27.45
N ILE A 711 -26.54 -22.79 26.74
CA ILE A 711 -25.52 -23.85 26.57
C ILE A 711 -24.96 -24.28 27.93
N PHE A 712 -24.60 -23.35 28.80
CA PHE A 712 -24.04 -23.65 30.11
C PHE A 712 -25.06 -24.31 31.04
N HIS A 713 -26.30 -23.84 31.02
CA HIS A 713 -27.40 -24.48 31.76
C HIS A 713 -27.60 -25.93 31.31
N LEU A 714 -27.65 -26.19 30.00
CA LEU A 714 -27.83 -27.54 29.49
C LEU A 714 -26.67 -28.48 29.86
N LEU A 715 -25.43 -27.98 29.92
CA LEU A 715 -24.30 -28.76 30.44
C LEU A 715 -24.51 -29.16 31.91
N GLU A 716 -25.01 -28.25 32.74
CA GLU A 716 -25.36 -28.55 34.14
C GLU A 716 -26.47 -29.60 34.24
N ILE A 717 -27.50 -29.51 33.40
CA ILE A 717 -28.58 -30.52 33.31
C ILE A 717 -28.00 -31.89 32.95
N ALA A 718 -27.16 -31.95 31.92
CA ALA A 718 -26.59 -33.20 31.42
C ALA A 718 -25.60 -33.87 32.42
N ASP A 719 -24.92 -33.07 33.25
CA ASP A 719 -24.01 -33.59 34.28
C ASP A 719 -24.73 -33.95 35.61
N SER A 720 -25.69 -33.14 36.06
CA SER A 720 -26.23 -33.19 37.43
C SER A 720 -27.74 -33.50 37.55
N LYS A 721 -28.47 -33.66 36.43
CA LYS A 721 -29.93 -33.84 36.37
C LYS A 721 -30.76 -32.77 37.09
N ARG A 722 -30.20 -31.60 37.36
CA ARG A 722 -31.00 -30.41 37.71
C ARG A 722 -31.86 -30.03 36.50
N SER A 723 -33.06 -29.50 36.73
CA SER A 723 -34.02 -29.18 35.67
C SER A 723 -34.74 -27.86 35.98
N GLY A 724 -35.41 -27.27 34.98
CA GLY A 724 -36.10 -25.99 35.09
C GLY A 724 -35.54 -24.89 34.18
N ASN A 725 -36.00 -23.67 34.44
CA ASN A 725 -35.56 -22.45 33.72
C ASN A 725 -34.05 -22.20 33.86
N VAL A 726 -33.49 -21.43 32.92
CA VAL A 726 -32.05 -21.12 32.85
C VAL A 726 -31.57 -20.47 34.14
N SER A 727 -30.58 -21.09 34.79
CA SER A 727 -30.12 -20.74 36.12
C SER A 727 -29.38 -19.40 36.18
N LEU A 728 -29.38 -18.75 37.35
CA LEU A 728 -28.59 -17.55 37.60
C LEU A 728 -27.08 -17.81 37.38
N GLN A 729 -26.59 -18.98 37.81
CA GLN A 729 -25.18 -19.35 37.65
C GLN A 729 -24.78 -19.41 36.17
N ALA A 730 -25.59 -20.04 35.33
CA ALA A 730 -25.36 -20.11 33.88
C ALA A 730 -25.40 -18.71 33.24
N ALA A 731 -26.34 -17.86 33.66
CA ALA A 731 -26.44 -16.48 33.19
C ALA A 731 -25.23 -15.62 33.62
N GLN A 732 -24.76 -15.76 34.86
CA GLN A 732 -23.55 -15.07 35.34
C GLN A 732 -22.31 -15.49 34.56
N GLN A 733 -22.12 -16.79 34.35
CA GLN A 733 -21.01 -17.29 33.57
C GLN A 733 -21.06 -16.83 32.10
N ALA A 734 -22.26 -16.77 31.51
CA ALA A 734 -22.46 -16.21 30.17
C ALA A 734 -22.11 -14.72 30.08
N ALA A 735 -22.52 -13.92 31.07
CA ALA A 735 -22.16 -12.51 31.14
C ALA A 735 -20.64 -12.30 31.25
N GLN A 736 -19.97 -13.10 32.10
CA GLN A 736 -18.51 -13.08 32.23
C GLN A 736 -17.79 -13.47 30.92
N TRP A 737 -18.33 -14.45 30.19
CA TRP A 737 -17.82 -14.78 28.85
C TRP A 737 -17.98 -13.63 27.87
N CYS A 738 -19.10 -12.90 27.90
CA CYS A 738 -19.27 -11.71 27.08
C CYS A 738 -18.23 -10.64 27.43
N GLU A 739 -18.01 -10.34 28.70
CA GLU A 739 -16.97 -9.38 29.13
C GLU A 739 -15.56 -9.81 28.69
N TYR A 740 -15.27 -11.11 28.76
CA TYR A 740 -14.02 -11.69 28.28
C TYR A 740 -13.86 -11.51 26.76
N LEU A 741 -14.88 -11.91 25.99
CA LEU A 741 -14.88 -11.81 24.53
C LEU A 741 -14.83 -10.36 24.03
N GLU A 742 -15.38 -9.41 24.78
CA GLU A 742 -15.27 -7.98 24.46
C GLU A 742 -13.81 -7.50 24.45
N LYS A 743 -12.97 -7.99 25.36
CA LYS A 743 -11.54 -7.64 25.39
C LYS A 743 -10.83 -8.17 24.14
N HIS A 744 -11.18 -9.38 23.70
CA HIS A 744 -10.69 -9.91 22.42
C HIS A 744 -11.21 -9.12 21.23
N ALA A 745 -12.49 -8.77 21.19
CA ALA A 745 -13.07 -7.97 20.11
C ALA A 745 -12.34 -6.63 20.00
N ARG A 746 -12.17 -5.88 21.10
CA ARG A 746 -11.37 -4.63 21.11
C ARG A 746 -9.97 -4.85 20.57
N ARG A 747 -9.28 -5.90 21.04
CA ARG A 747 -7.94 -6.24 20.54
C ARG A 747 -7.91 -6.55 19.05
N ILE A 748 -8.90 -7.27 18.52
CA ILE A 748 -8.97 -7.70 17.12
C ILE A 748 -9.30 -6.52 16.19
N TYR A 749 -10.33 -5.73 16.55
CA TYR A 749 -10.73 -4.55 15.79
C TYR A 749 -9.69 -3.44 15.88
N GLY A 750 -9.12 -3.20 17.07
CA GLY A 750 -7.99 -2.29 17.27
C GLY A 750 -6.74 -2.71 16.48
N MET A 751 -6.50 -4.03 16.35
CA MET A 751 -5.41 -4.54 15.49
C MET A 751 -5.58 -4.13 14.02
N ALA A 752 -6.82 -4.04 13.52
CA ALA A 752 -7.11 -3.66 12.15
C ALA A 752 -7.10 -2.13 11.95
N GLU A 753 -7.35 -1.36 13.02
CA GLU A 753 -7.27 0.11 13.06
C GLU A 753 -5.84 0.62 13.08
N ASP A 754 -5.04 0.11 14.01
CA ASP A 754 -3.65 0.53 14.21
C ASP A 754 -2.67 -0.25 13.32
N ILE A 755 -3.10 -0.64 12.12
CA ILE A 755 -2.28 -1.48 11.23
C ILE A 755 -0.94 -0.82 10.90
N THR A 756 -0.91 0.51 10.72
CA THR A 756 0.32 1.26 10.44
C THR A 756 1.24 1.29 11.65
N ALA A 757 0.72 1.56 12.85
CA ALA A 757 1.50 1.56 14.08
C ALA A 757 2.04 0.16 14.41
N ARG A 758 1.26 -0.89 14.13
CA ARG A 758 1.70 -2.28 14.30
C ARG A 758 2.73 -2.71 13.29
N ALA A 759 2.53 -2.33 12.02
CA ALA A 759 3.51 -2.50 10.98
C ALA A 759 4.80 -1.71 11.29
N ALA A 760 4.68 -0.52 11.90
CA ALA A 760 5.80 0.29 12.38
C ALA A 760 6.60 -0.46 13.44
N GLY A 761 5.96 -1.04 14.46
CA GLY A 761 6.73 -1.79 15.46
C GLY A 761 7.24 -3.15 14.98
N SER A 762 6.53 -3.83 14.08
CA SER A 762 7.06 -5.00 13.37
C SER A 762 8.34 -4.63 12.62
N LEU A 763 8.31 -3.54 11.83
CA LEU A 763 9.45 -3.01 11.10
C LEU A 763 10.57 -2.55 12.05
N SER A 764 10.21 -1.94 13.18
CA SER A 764 11.13 -1.52 14.24
C SER A 764 11.94 -2.72 14.78
N ASN A 765 11.30 -3.88 14.97
CA ASN A 765 11.98 -5.10 15.40
C ASN A 765 12.89 -5.66 14.31
N LYS A 766 12.52 -5.54 13.02
CA LYS A 766 13.40 -5.94 11.91
C LYS A 766 14.63 -5.04 11.80
N ILE A 767 14.46 -3.74 12.04
CA ILE A 767 15.55 -2.77 12.10
C ILE A 767 16.50 -3.09 13.26
N LYS A 768 15.95 -3.35 14.47
CA LYS A 768 16.73 -3.75 15.65
C LYS A 768 17.55 -5.01 15.39
N THR A 769 16.90 -6.06 14.91
CA THR A 769 17.54 -7.37 14.64
C THR A 769 18.44 -7.39 13.39
N GLY A 770 18.79 -6.23 12.82
CA GLY A 770 19.69 -6.12 11.67
C GLY A 770 19.18 -6.72 10.36
N LYS A 771 17.89 -7.04 10.24
CA LYS A 771 17.29 -7.66 9.04
C LYS A 771 17.06 -6.67 7.90
N LEU A 772 17.28 -5.37 8.14
CA LEU A 772 17.15 -4.29 7.18
C LEU A 772 18.39 -3.40 7.23
N GLU A 773 19.04 -3.23 6.08
CA GLU A 773 20.23 -2.38 5.94
C GLU A 773 19.84 -0.90 5.97
N ASP A 774 20.82 -0.04 6.28
CA ASP A 774 20.60 1.41 6.28
C ASP A 774 20.43 1.95 4.85
N ASN A 775 19.70 3.05 4.68
CA ASN A 775 19.33 3.64 3.38
C ASN A 775 18.42 2.76 2.51
N PHE A 776 17.47 2.08 3.12
CA PHE A 776 16.53 1.22 2.41
C PHE A 776 15.35 2.00 1.81
N THR A 777 14.60 1.38 0.88
CA THR A 777 13.37 1.96 0.31
C THR A 777 12.09 1.29 0.80
N ALA A 778 10.96 1.98 0.72
CA ALA A 778 9.64 1.38 0.97
C ALA A 778 9.37 0.14 0.09
N ARG A 779 9.86 0.16 -1.16
CA ARG A 779 9.74 -0.99 -2.08
C ARG A 779 10.53 -2.21 -1.61
N GLU A 780 11.69 -2.01 -1.02
CA GLU A 780 12.48 -3.12 -0.48
C GLU A 780 11.79 -3.79 0.70
N VAL A 781 11.21 -3.00 1.61
CA VAL A 781 10.41 -3.53 2.73
C VAL A 781 9.22 -4.32 2.20
N HIS A 782 8.46 -3.74 1.26
CA HIS A 782 7.32 -4.41 0.62
C HIS A 782 7.72 -5.73 -0.07
N ARG A 783 8.83 -5.74 -0.83
CA ARG A 783 9.32 -6.93 -1.53
C ARG A 783 9.72 -8.06 -0.59
N LYS A 784 10.13 -7.76 0.65
CA LYS A 784 10.46 -8.78 1.66
C LYS A 784 9.22 -9.53 2.16
N GLY A 785 8.01 -9.00 1.94
CA GLY A 785 6.75 -9.68 2.24
C GLY A 785 6.60 -10.07 3.71
N TRP A 786 7.18 -9.29 4.63
CA TRP A 786 7.10 -9.56 6.06
C TRP A 786 5.67 -9.40 6.59
N GLU A 787 5.35 -10.10 7.67
CA GLU A 787 4.03 -10.04 8.31
C GLU A 787 3.63 -8.58 8.62
N LEU A 788 2.41 -8.19 8.23
CA LEU A 788 1.85 -6.83 8.28
C LEU A 788 2.50 -5.79 7.33
N LEU A 789 3.50 -6.18 6.53
CA LEU A 789 4.24 -5.31 5.60
C LEU A 789 4.12 -5.79 4.14
N THR A 790 2.98 -6.41 3.79
CA THR A 790 2.69 -6.97 2.45
C THR A 790 1.99 -5.98 1.52
N GLU A 791 1.37 -4.92 2.05
CA GLU A 791 0.71 -3.87 1.27
C GLU A 791 1.57 -2.61 1.29
N ILE A 792 1.80 -1.99 0.12
CA ILE A 792 2.68 -0.83 0.00
C ILE A 792 2.16 0.38 0.80
N GLU A 793 0.85 0.53 0.92
CA GLU A 793 0.21 1.58 1.71
C GLU A 793 0.51 1.43 3.20
N THR A 794 0.38 0.21 3.74
CA THR A 794 0.72 -0.12 5.12
C THR A 794 2.21 0.09 5.40
N VAL A 795 3.07 -0.29 4.45
CA VAL A 795 4.53 -0.04 4.54
C VAL A 795 4.81 1.46 4.62
N ASN A 796 4.20 2.27 3.75
CA ASN A 796 4.41 3.72 3.79
C ASN A 796 3.88 4.35 5.10
N GLY A 797 2.73 3.89 5.60
CA GLY A 797 2.21 4.32 6.91
C GLY A 797 3.16 3.97 8.06
N ALA A 798 3.65 2.73 8.09
CA ALA A 798 4.63 2.27 9.08
C ALA A 798 5.92 3.09 9.05
N LEU A 799 6.40 3.43 7.86
CA LEU A 799 7.59 4.25 7.68
C LEU A 799 7.38 5.67 8.19
N LYS A 800 6.21 6.25 7.92
CA LYS A 800 5.83 7.57 8.44
C LYS A 800 5.83 7.57 9.98
N ASP A 801 5.21 6.58 10.60
CA ASP A 801 5.16 6.45 12.07
C ASP A 801 6.57 6.32 12.68
N LEU A 802 7.46 5.55 12.02
CA LEU A 802 8.86 5.43 12.44
C LEU A 802 9.67 6.71 12.23
N VAL A 803 9.36 7.51 11.20
CA VAL A 803 9.98 8.84 11.02
C VAL A 803 9.53 9.79 12.12
N GLU A 804 8.23 9.83 12.43
CA GLU A 804 7.66 10.64 13.52
C GLU A 804 8.21 10.24 14.90
N ALA A 805 8.50 8.95 15.08
CA ALA A 805 9.13 8.44 16.30
C ALA A 805 10.65 8.65 16.36
N ASN A 806 11.27 9.28 15.36
CA ASN A 806 12.72 9.49 15.23
C ASN A 806 13.53 8.19 15.10
N TRP A 807 12.92 7.11 14.61
CA TRP A 807 13.62 5.88 14.27
C TRP A 807 14.23 5.92 12.88
N LEU A 808 13.56 6.60 11.96
CA LEU A 808 13.95 6.73 10.57
C LEU A 808 14.05 8.20 10.17
N ARG A 809 14.82 8.47 9.11
CA ARG A 809 14.86 9.77 8.44
C ARG A 809 14.59 9.58 6.96
N GLU A 810 13.68 10.38 6.43
CA GLU A 810 13.40 10.43 4.99
C GLU A 810 14.49 11.18 4.22
N ILE A 811 14.93 10.58 3.12
CA ILE A 811 15.89 11.15 2.19
C ILE A 811 15.26 11.06 0.80
N SER A 812 14.94 12.23 0.25
CA SER A 812 14.48 12.32 -1.13
C SER A 812 15.62 12.01 -2.09
N ILE A 813 15.44 11.00 -2.93
CA ILE A 813 16.36 10.74 -4.03
C ILE A 813 15.89 11.60 -5.20
N LEU A 814 16.78 12.45 -5.72
CA LEU A 814 16.51 13.22 -6.93
C LEU A 814 16.20 12.25 -8.09
N PRO A 815 15.18 12.52 -8.93
CA PRO A 815 14.84 11.63 -10.03
C PRO A 815 16.03 11.42 -10.96
N THR A 816 16.31 10.16 -11.31
CA THR A 816 17.20 9.86 -12.44
C THR A 816 16.62 10.44 -13.74
N LEU A 817 17.50 10.75 -14.69
CA LEU A 817 17.25 11.39 -16.00
C LEU A 817 16.12 10.79 -16.88
N LYS A 818 15.52 9.65 -16.51
CA LYS A 818 14.45 8.98 -17.27
C LYS A 818 13.02 9.40 -16.89
N GLY A 819 12.83 10.29 -15.92
CA GLY A 819 11.49 10.68 -15.48
C GLY A 819 10.80 9.53 -14.73
N GLY A 820 10.76 9.65 -13.42
CA GLY A 820 10.08 8.70 -12.55
C GLY A 820 9.63 9.39 -11.27
N ARG A 821 8.58 8.86 -10.64
CA ARG A 821 8.08 9.33 -9.35
C ARG A 821 9.24 9.40 -8.34
N ARG A 822 9.34 10.50 -7.58
CA ARG A 822 10.33 10.70 -6.51
C ARG A 822 10.39 9.44 -5.63
N SER A 823 11.56 8.82 -5.49
CA SER A 823 11.77 7.68 -4.58
C SER A 823 12.34 8.18 -3.26
N MET A 824 11.79 7.71 -2.15
CA MET A 824 12.24 8.04 -0.79
C MET A 824 13.11 6.90 -0.27
N ASN A 825 14.32 7.25 0.21
CA ASN A 825 15.16 6.39 1.03
C ASN A 825 14.92 6.70 2.51
N TYR A 826 15.09 5.70 3.36
CA TYR A 826 14.95 5.81 4.80
C TYR A 826 16.28 5.45 5.46
N GLN A 827 16.85 6.40 6.21
CA GLN A 827 18.02 6.16 7.06
C GLN A 827 17.61 5.76 8.47
N ILE A 828 18.30 4.79 9.05
CA ILE A 828 18.07 4.28 10.39
C ILE A 828 18.84 5.14 11.41
N ASN A 829 18.17 5.54 12.49
CA ASN A 829 18.80 6.26 13.59
C ASN A 829 19.95 5.41 14.19
N PRO A 830 21.21 5.90 14.21
CA PRO A 830 22.37 5.18 14.75
C PRO A 830 22.24 4.76 16.22
N GLU A 831 21.44 5.48 17.03
CA GLU A 831 21.20 5.11 18.43
C GLU A 831 20.48 3.76 18.57
N ILE A 832 19.69 3.36 17.56
CA ILE A 832 19.02 2.05 17.57
C ILE A 832 20.05 0.92 17.49
N LYS A 833 21.07 1.06 16.64
CA LYS A 833 22.14 0.06 16.49
C LYS A 833 23.12 0.04 17.67
N LYS A 834 23.25 1.15 18.42
CA LYS A 834 24.08 1.21 19.63
C LYS A 834 23.47 0.50 20.84
N SER A 835 22.17 0.20 20.81
CA SER A 835 21.49 -0.54 21.89
C SER A 835 21.76 -2.05 21.88
N GLU A 836 22.63 -2.56 20.98
CA GLU A 836 23.07 -3.97 20.89
C GLU A 836 24.58 -4.16 21.13
N ILE A 837 25.21 -3.36 22.00
CA ILE A 837 26.49 -3.78 22.60
C ILE A 837 26.18 -4.06 24.08
N PRO A 838 26.45 -5.30 24.57
CA PRO A 838 26.03 -5.75 25.90
C PRO A 838 26.41 -4.82 27.05
#